data_AF-A0A1A6C8I6-F1
#
_entry.id   AF-A0A1A6C8I6-F1
#
_cell.length_a   1.000
_cell.length_b   1.000
_cell.length_c   1.000
_cell.angle_alpha   90.00
_cell.angle_beta   90.00
_cell.angle_gamma   90.00
#
_symmetry.space_group_name_H-M   'P 1'
#
loop_
_entity.id
_entity.type
_entity.pdbx_description
1 polymer ?
#
loop_
_entity_poly.entity_id
_entity_poly.type
_entity_poly.pdbx_seq_one_letter_code
_entity_poly.pdbx_strand_id
1 'polypeptide(L)'
;MAIRPYVELSGSHKPEPAARRIAHVPADEIVEISIYLKPHPDEAAAAAPEARQDMDQRRTHIYRAELECVLAFAHETGLSVVAVEPGRRRVRLSAPAERMEAAFRTRLDHYHDGRRLFRGRSGTLHVPEDVAAVAEAVLGLDTRPIAEPRHVVPLLDAAAMPGHLPNQVARLYDFPTDTTGAGQCIGLIELGGGYLDTDTQTAFQTMGLNPPQVTAVSVDGAINQPNPNQGADGEVALDIQVAGGAAPGARIAVYFAPNTDAGFVDAIGAAAHDRGNAPSVLSISWGSPESTWTHQALQAMNHALADAARLGVSVFVAAGDNLATDGINDGRAHVDFPASSPWAAGCGGTAISVRNGAIVDEVVWNDGQRGTGGGISEIFGVPSFQKGLAMPPNVSTGRSGRGVPDIAADAAPSTGYLVVVQGQMTTVGGTSAVAPLWAGLTALINARGGRPLGFFLPQLYQSPQWLRPITQGNNMPAGSDIGYRANNGWSPCAGLGVPRGQLLADGLAKPPASGVVPRPAARPALAADDPLARIDHVVVLMLENRSFDHMLGYLYADSGNRSPIGHPFDGLTGQEANPDAQGRSVPVFPIDPQRDHAYFMPGADPGEGYAATNAQLFGSIHAPTPPDATNQGFVADFAYTLDWEQRARRSILPGTQPEDIMGMYTPAMLPVLSGLARGYAVCDRWFSSVPTETLPNRAFASAATSQGHMNDDTKHFTCPSIFGRLEQAGIDWSIYGYDAEPLTRYTFADVTRASEQHFGRFRDFKAAARAGNLPAYSFLEPSWGADGNSQHPNYDVARGEQLMLDVYRALRSGPAWARTLLIITYDEHGGCYDHVAPPTHAVAPDDSIGEYGFDFTRFGLRVPTVLVSPLIPAGTVFRASEEGTPLDHTSILSTLERRWGLPPLTRRDAAAPHIGGVLSLDTPRTDDPLAGIAAPQTSGKHPAARQPSHLEQVLAELVSGLDVPDGEGGREPRPSLRSARACRRYIKRRTEAWKAAREDR
;
A
#
# COMPACT_ATOMS: atom_id res chain seq x y z
N MET A 1 -22.89 -5.97 38.84
CA MET A 1 -21.88 -5.34 37.95
C MET A 1 -20.59 -6.09 38.14
N ALA A 2 -20.10 -6.76 37.09
CA ALA A 2 -18.80 -7.41 37.14
C ALA A 2 -17.71 -6.33 37.23
N ILE A 3 -16.76 -6.47 38.15
CA ILE A 3 -15.62 -5.56 38.28
C ILE A 3 -14.77 -5.72 37.02
N ARG A 4 -14.69 -4.71 36.15
CA ARG A 4 -13.77 -4.75 34.99
C ARG A 4 -12.33 -4.67 35.51
N PRO A 5 -11.45 -5.61 35.15
CA PRO A 5 -10.05 -5.52 35.53
C PRO A 5 -9.41 -4.32 34.83
N TYR A 6 -8.60 -3.56 35.56
CA TYR A 6 -7.77 -2.50 35.00
C TYR A 6 -6.39 -3.07 34.70
N VAL A 7 -5.84 -2.67 33.56
CA VAL A 7 -4.51 -3.04 33.10
C VAL A 7 -3.71 -1.78 32.80
N GLU A 8 -2.38 -1.91 32.74
CA GLU A 8 -1.50 -0.83 32.31
C GLU A 8 -1.78 -0.45 30.84
N LEU A 9 -1.89 0.84 30.56
CA LEU A 9 -1.90 1.35 29.20
C LEU A 9 -0.45 1.40 28.70
N SER A 10 -0.10 0.52 27.77
CA SER A 10 1.25 0.38 27.23
C SER A 10 1.80 1.70 26.71
N GLY A 11 3.08 1.97 26.98
CA GLY A 11 3.76 3.18 26.50
C GLY A 11 3.37 4.48 27.19
N SER A 12 2.52 4.45 28.23
CA SER A 12 2.05 5.64 28.95
C SER A 12 2.91 6.09 30.11
N HIS A 13 3.95 5.33 30.49
CA HIS A 13 4.81 5.66 31.61
C HIS A 13 5.50 7.03 31.43
N LYS A 14 5.37 7.94 32.40
CA LYS A 14 6.13 9.20 32.47
C LYS A 14 7.05 9.20 33.70
N PRO A 15 8.32 9.63 33.57
CA PRO A 15 9.15 9.89 34.73
C PRO A 15 8.61 11.09 35.52
N GLU A 16 8.98 11.17 36.79
CA GLU A 16 8.74 12.35 37.62
C GLU A 16 9.21 13.63 36.91
N PRO A 17 8.42 14.71 36.92
CA PRO A 17 8.86 15.97 36.33
C PRO A 17 10.14 16.48 36.97
N ALA A 18 11.11 16.88 36.15
CA ALA A 18 12.29 17.63 36.59
C ALA A 18 11.91 19.10 36.92
N ALA A 19 10.94 19.28 37.81
CA ALA A 19 10.35 20.56 38.18
C ALA A 19 9.92 20.54 39.65
N ARG A 20 9.74 21.72 40.26
CA ARG A 20 9.29 21.80 41.65
C ARG A 20 7.80 21.52 41.75
N ARG A 21 7.41 20.44 42.44
CA ARG A 21 6.01 20.19 42.82
C ARG A 21 5.50 21.31 43.73
N ILE A 22 4.36 21.91 43.37
CA ILE A 22 3.73 23.04 44.07
C ILE A 22 2.63 22.54 45.00
N ALA A 23 1.63 21.87 44.43
CA ALA A 23 0.46 21.39 45.14
C ALA A 23 -0.21 20.25 44.36
N HIS A 24 -1.14 19.56 45.00
CA HIS A 24 -2.06 18.67 44.31
C HIS A 24 -3.08 19.48 43.52
N VAL A 25 -3.52 18.96 42.37
CA VAL A 25 -4.53 19.60 41.54
C VAL A 25 -5.87 19.64 42.30
N PRO A 26 -6.59 20.77 42.35
CA PRO A 26 -7.90 20.84 43.00
C PRO A 26 -8.89 19.83 42.41
N ALA A 27 -9.65 19.16 43.26
CA ALA A 27 -10.57 18.09 42.86
C ALA A 27 -11.61 18.54 41.80
N ASP A 28 -12.00 19.82 41.85
CA ASP A 28 -12.98 20.46 40.98
C ASP A 28 -12.38 21.13 39.73
N GLU A 29 -11.05 21.14 39.57
CA GLU A 29 -10.41 21.66 38.37
C GLU A 29 -10.84 20.81 37.16
N ILE A 30 -11.36 21.45 36.12
CA ILE A 30 -11.77 20.76 34.89
C ILE A 30 -10.55 20.40 34.06
N VAL A 31 -10.44 19.12 33.73
CA VAL A 31 -9.38 18.55 32.91
C VAL A 31 -10.00 18.01 31.62
N GLU A 32 -9.40 18.36 30.49
CA GLU A 32 -9.73 17.79 29.18
C GLU A 32 -8.62 16.87 28.69
N ILE A 33 -9.02 15.77 28.04
CA ILE A 33 -8.12 14.75 27.50
C ILE A 33 -8.58 14.31 26.11
N SER A 34 -7.64 13.75 25.36
CA SER A 34 -7.87 13.06 24.09
C SER A 34 -7.52 11.58 24.25
N ILE A 35 -8.47 10.70 23.96
CA ILE A 35 -8.23 9.26 23.79
C ILE A 35 -8.12 8.98 22.29
N TYR A 36 -6.96 8.49 21.85
CA TYR A 36 -6.71 8.10 20.47
C TYR A 36 -6.87 6.59 20.33
N LEU A 37 -7.53 6.16 19.26
CA LEU A 37 -7.75 4.75 18.96
C LEU A 37 -6.58 4.19 18.14
N LYS A 38 -6.20 2.95 18.45
CA LYS A 38 -5.24 2.18 17.64
C LYS A 38 -5.73 2.06 16.21
N PRO A 39 -4.86 1.92 15.21
CA PRO A 39 -5.27 1.58 13.85
C PRO A 39 -6.12 0.29 13.85
N HIS A 40 -7.29 0.36 13.26
CA HIS A 40 -8.15 -0.78 13.02
C HIS A 40 -7.47 -1.69 11.98
N PRO A 41 -7.54 -3.03 12.09
CA PRO A 41 -6.95 -3.93 11.09
C PRO A 41 -7.39 -3.62 9.65
N ASP A 42 -8.66 -3.28 9.46
CA ASP A 42 -9.23 -2.89 8.15
C ASP A 42 -8.73 -1.52 7.63
N GLU A 43 -7.96 -0.77 8.41
CA GLU A 43 -7.37 0.50 8.02
C GLU A 43 -6.01 0.36 7.31
N ALA A 44 -5.31 -0.77 7.47
CA ALA A 44 -4.04 -1.02 6.80
C ALA A 44 -4.14 -1.05 5.26
N ALA A 45 -5.36 -1.03 4.71
CA ALA A 45 -5.70 -1.11 3.29
C ALA A 45 -5.56 0.19 2.46
N ALA A 46 -5.29 1.35 3.07
CA ALA A 46 -5.29 2.63 2.35
C ALA A 46 -3.87 3.07 1.93
N ALA A 47 -3.47 2.69 0.71
CA ALA A 47 -2.22 3.14 0.06
C ALA A 47 -2.40 4.31 -0.93
N ALA A 48 -3.63 4.74 -1.19
CA ALA A 48 -3.93 5.86 -2.09
C ALA A 48 -4.42 7.08 -1.29
N PRO A 49 -4.16 8.31 -1.77
CA PRO A 49 -4.79 9.50 -1.21
C PRO A 49 -6.31 9.36 -1.18
N GLU A 50 -6.92 9.63 -0.03
CA GLU A 50 -8.36 9.59 0.21
C GLU A 50 -8.84 11.01 0.51
N ALA A 51 -10.07 11.36 0.12
CA ALA A 51 -10.63 12.66 0.51
C ALA A 51 -10.93 12.69 2.01
N ARG A 52 -10.78 13.86 2.65
CA ARG A 52 -11.07 14.07 4.09
C ARG A 52 -12.44 13.53 4.51
N GLN A 53 -13.45 13.73 3.65
CA GLN A 53 -14.81 13.28 3.92
C GLN A 53 -14.95 11.76 3.86
N ASP A 54 -14.31 11.12 2.90
CA ASP A 54 -14.36 9.66 2.72
C ASP A 54 -13.70 8.98 3.91
N MET A 55 -12.54 9.49 4.35
CA MET A 55 -11.85 8.99 5.54
C MET A 55 -12.74 9.10 6.79
N ASP A 56 -13.38 10.26 7.01
CA ASP A 56 -14.28 10.46 8.14
C ASP A 56 -15.48 9.49 8.10
N GLN A 57 -16.10 9.30 6.93
CA GLN A 57 -17.23 8.38 6.74
C GLN A 57 -16.82 6.93 6.96
N ARG A 58 -15.72 6.49 6.35
CA ARG A 58 -15.17 5.15 6.50
C ARG A 58 -14.83 4.86 7.96
N ARG A 59 -14.12 5.79 8.63
CA ARG A 59 -13.75 5.64 10.04
C ARG A 59 -14.93 5.63 10.98
N THR A 60 -16.00 6.38 10.68
CA THR A 60 -17.25 6.32 11.45
C THR A 60 -17.87 4.92 11.45
N HIS A 61 -17.69 4.17 10.36
CA HIS A 61 -18.19 2.80 10.26
C HIS A 61 -17.26 1.78 10.93
N ILE A 62 -15.98 1.77 10.57
CA ILE A 62 -15.05 0.71 11.01
C ILE A 62 -14.68 0.84 12.50
N TYR A 63 -14.62 2.07 13.04
CA TYR A 63 -14.29 2.29 14.46
C TYR A 63 -15.51 2.26 15.38
N ARG A 64 -16.68 1.82 14.91
CA ARG A 64 -17.93 1.94 15.69
C ARG A 64 -17.80 1.24 17.05
N ALA A 65 -17.27 0.02 17.08
CA ALA A 65 -17.15 -0.77 18.30
C ALA A 65 -16.14 -0.15 19.28
N GLU A 66 -15.02 0.34 18.78
CA GLU A 66 -13.96 1.01 19.57
C GLU A 66 -14.47 2.32 20.16
N LEU A 67 -15.19 3.12 19.37
CA LEU A 67 -15.82 4.36 19.82
C LEU A 67 -16.88 4.06 20.88
N GLU A 68 -17.75 3.07 20.67
CA GLU A 68 -18.74 2.64 21.66
C GLU A 68 -18.09 2.16 22.95
N CYS A 69 -16.96 1.44 22.88
CA CYS A 69 -16.19 1.03 24.05
C CYS A 69 -15.70 2.24 24.87
N VAL A 70 -15.10 3.24 24.21
CA VAL A 70 -14.62 4.46 24.89
C VAL A 70 -15.77 5.30 25.43
N LEU A 71 -16.89 5.41 24.70
CA LEU A 71 -18.08 6.14 25.14
C LEU A 71 -18.75 5.46 26.35
N ALA A 72 -18.80 4.13 26.37
CA ALA A 72 -19.28 3.37 27.52
C ALA A 72 -18.38 3.60 28.75
N PHE A 73 -17.06 3.56 28.56
CA PHE A 73 -16.10 3.90 29.62
C PHE A 73 -16.30 5.31 30.17
N ALA A 74 -16.47 6.31 29.29
CA ALA A 74 -16.71 7.69 29.69
C ALA A 74 -18.00 7.81 30.53
N HIS A 75 -19.09 7.17 30.08
CA HIS A 75 -20.35 7.15 30.82
C HIS A 75 -20.21 6.47 32.20
N GLU A 76 -19.56 5.30 32.27
CA GLU A 76 -19.36 4.54 33.50
C GLU A 76 -18.50 5.28 34.54
N THR A 77 -17.52 6.06 34.09
CA THR A 77 -16.61 6.84 34.94
C THR A 77 -17.10 8.27 35.18
N GLY A 78 -18.24 8.65 34.61
CA GLY A 78 -18.82 9.99 34.75
C GLY A 78 -17.98 11.09 34.10
N LEU A 79 -17.27 10.77 33.01
CA LEU A 79 -16.58 11.71 32.14
C LEU A 79 -17.55 12.24 31.08
N SER A 80 -17.48 13.53 30.77
CA SER A 80 -18.31 14.15 29.75
C SER A 80 -17.64 14.04 28.38
N VAL A 81 -18.40 13.67 27.35
CA VAL A 81 -17.90 13.62 25.97
C VAL A 81 -17.95 15.02 25.36
N VAL A 82 -16.79 15.57 25.02
CA VAL A 82 -16.64 16.88 24.37
C VAL A 82 -16.80 16.75 22.86
N ALA A 83 -16.13 15.75 22.26
CA ALA A 83 -16.21 15.48 20.84
C ALA A 83 -15.93 14.00 20.53
N VAL A 84 -16.54 13.51 19.46
CA VAL A 84 -16.26 12.20 18.87
C VAL A 84 -15.84 12.45 17.42
N GLU A 85 -14.59 12.10 17.10
CA GLU A 85 -13.97 12.43 15.82
C GLU A 85 -13.39 11.15 15.20
N PRO A 86 -14.24 10.32 14.57
CA PRO A 86 -13.80 9.07 13.94
C PRO A 86 -12.72 9.33 12.89
N GLY A 87 -12.88 10.41 12.13
CA GLY A 87 -11.90 10.93 11.18
C GLY A 87 -10.48 11.03 11.73
N ARG A 88 -10.33 11.47 12.99
CA ARG A 88 -9.04 11.63 13.67
C ARG A 88 -8.75 10.49 14.65
N ARG A 89 -9.57 9.44 14.65
CA ARG A 89 -9.54 8.31 15.60
C ARG A 89 -9.51 8.79 17.05
N ARG A 90 -10.29 9.82 17.36
CA ARG A 90 -10.18 10.55 18.63
C ARG A 90 -11.54 10.67 19.31
N VAL A 91 -11.54 10.51 20.64
CA VAL A 91 -12.63 10.91 21.52
C VAL A 91 -12.07 11.89 22.54
N ARG A 92 -12.67 13.08 22.63
CA ARG A 92 -12.31 14.09 23.63
C ARG A 92 -13.25 14.01 24.81
N LEU A 93 -12.67 13.99 26.01
CA LEU A 93 -13.39 13.85 27.26
C LEU A 93 -13.02 14.98 28.23
N SER A 94 -13.96 15.36 29.09
CA SER A 94 -13.79 16.40 30.11
C SER A 94 -14.43 16.00 31.44
N ALA A 95 -13.76 16.28 32.56
CA ALA A 95 -14.26 16.02 33.91
C ALA A 95 -13.43 16.76 34.97
N PRO A 96 -13.94 16.91 36.21
CA PRO A 96 -13.15 17.31 37.36
C PRO A 96 -11.94 16.38 37.58
N ALA A 97 -10.81 16.94 38.05
CA ALA A 97 -9.55 16.23 38.24
C ALA A 97 -9.69 14.96 39.08
N GLU A 98 -10.50 14.99 40.15
CA GLU A 98 -10.76 13.82 41.00
C GLU A 98 -11.30 12.62 40.19
N ARG A 99 -12.18 12.88 39.21
CA ARG A 99 -12.73 11.83 38.35
C ARG A 99 -11.71 11.33 37.33
N MET A 100 -10.88 12.22 36.79
CA MET A 100 -9.80 11.82 35.88
C MET A 100 -8.77 10.94 36.59
N GLU A 101 -8.37 11.32 37.80
CA GLU A 101 -7.47 10.53 38.64
C GLU A 101 -8.02 9.14 38.92
N ALA A 102 -9.31 9.06 39.27
CA ALA A 102 -9.99 7.78 39.48
C ALA A 102 -10.09 6.94 38.19
N ALA A 103 -10.47 7.55 37.07
CA ALA A 103 -10.69 6.87 35.80
C ALA A 103 -9.41 6.31 35.17
N PHE A 104 -8.27 6.98 35.37
CA PHE A 104 -6.97 6.57 34.78
C PHE A 104 -5.97 6.05 35.80
N ARG A 105 -6.39 5.90 37.07
CA ARG A 105 -5.59 5.49 38.22
C ARG A 105 -4.25 6.22 38.30
N THR A 106 -4.33 7.53 38.18
CA THR A 106 -3.17 8.43 38.20
C THR A 106 -3.33 9.47 39.29
N ARG A 107 -2.25 10.18 39.59
CA ARG A 107 -2.24 11.39 40.39
C ARG A 107 -1.79 12.57 39.53
N LEU A 108 -2.44 13.71 39.71
CA LEU A 108 -2.15 14.98 39.06
C LEU A 108 -1.69 15.97 40.14
N ASP A 109 -0.56 16.61 39.87
CA ASP A 109 -0.03 17.68 40.71
C ASP A 109 0.36 18.86 39.84
N HIS A 110 0.36 20.05 40.41
CA HIS A 110 0.92 21.24 39.79
C HIS A 110 2.43 21.33 40.02
N TYR A 111 3.16 21.65 38.97
CA TYR A 111 4.62 21.77 38.95
C TYR A 111 5.04 23.12 38.38
N HIS A 112 6.19 23.62 38.83
CA HIS A 112 6.81 24.84 38.29
C HIS A 112 8.26 24.56 37.90
N ASP A 113 8.60 24.73 36.62
CA ASP A 113 9.96 24.49 36.07
C ASP A 113 10.91 25.69 36.20
N GLY A 114 10.41 26.80 36.77
CA GLY A 114 11.15 28.07 36.88
C GLY A 114 10.67 29.13 35.89
N ARG A 115 9.94 28.73 34.84
CA ARG A 115 9.35 29.62 33.84
C ARG A 115 7.82 29.56 33.81
N ARG A 116 7.25 28.38 34.08
CA ARG A 116 5.82 28.11 33.87
C ARG A 116 5.26 27.15 34.90
N LEU A 117 3.98 27.33 35.20
CA LEU A 117 3.14 26.41 35.95
C LEU A 117 2.50 25.42 34.97
N PHE A 118 2.54 24.12 35.27
CA PHE A 118 1.86 23.09 34.49
C PHE A 118 1.31 21.99 35.39
N ARG A 119 0.35 21.23 34.86
CA ARG A 119 -0.17 20.02 35.50
C ARG A 119 0.66 18.83 35.03
N GLY A 120 1.11 17.99 35.94
CA GLY A 120 1.96 16.85 35.62
C GLY A 120 1.50 15.58 36.32
N ARG A 121 1.92 14.45 35.75
CA ARG A 121 1.83 13.12 36.37
C ARG A 121 3.15 12.36 36.25
N SER A 122 3.26 11.29 37.02
CA SER A 122 4.33 10.29 36.92
C SER A 122 3.76 8.88 36.94
N GLY A 123 4.56 7.91 36.52
CA GLY A 123 4.15 6.50 36.44
C GLY A 123 3.28 6.19 35.22
N THR A 124 2.66 5.01 35.24
CA THR A 124 1.88 4.42 34.14
C THR A 124 0.38 4.65 34.36
N LEU A 125 -0.35 4.97 33.29
CA LEU A 125 -1.81 5.05 33.33
C LEU A 125 -2.41 3.65 33.34
N HIS A 126 -3.56 3.48 33.99
CA HIS A 126 -4.33 2.24 33.93
C HIS A 126 -5.74 2.52 33.46
N VAL A 127 -6.25 1.66 32.59
CA VAL A 127 -7.62 1.71 32.07
C VAL A 127 -8.22 0.29 32.12
N PRO A 128 -9.55 0.14 32.01
CA PRO A 128 -10.15 -1.18 31.81
C PRO A 128 -9.53 -1.94 30.63
N GLU A 129 -9.44 -3.26 30.73
CA GLU A 129 -8.78 -4.12 29.73
C GLU A 129 -9.32 -3.93 28.30
N ASP A 130 -10.63 -3.77 28.15
CA ASP A 130 -11.28 -3.50 26.87
C ASP A 130 -10.95 -2.11 26.30
N VAL A 131 -10.83 -1.10 27.17
CA VAL A 131 -10.35 0.23 26.77
C VAL A 131 -8.88 0.17 26.35
N ALA A 132 -8.03 -0.57 27.07
CA ALA A 132 -6.63 -0.77 26.69
C ALA A 132 -6.48 -1.54 25.37
N ALA A 133 -7.44 -2.40 25.02
CA ALA A 133 -7.45 -3.10 23.75
C ALA A 133 -7.60 -2.13 22.57
N VAL A 134 -8.42 -1.08 22.71
CA VAL A 134 -8.75 -0.15 21.62
C VAL A 134 -7.98 1.19 21.65
N ALA A 135 -7.55 1.64 22.83
CA ALA A 135 -6.84 2.91 22.99
C ALA A 135 -5.34 2.78 22.68
N GLU A 136 -4.84 3.63 21.79
CA GLU A 136 -3.41 3.84 21.52
C GLU A 136 -2.80 4.73 22.60
N ALA A 137 -3.48 5.84 22.91
CA ALA A 137 -2.96 6.86 23.80
C ALA A 137 -4.06 7.59 24.56
N VAL A 138 -3.72 8.00 25.79
CA VAL A 138 -4.50 8.96 26.59
C VAL A 138 -3.61 10.16 26.89
N LEU A 139 -3.89 11.30 26.25
CA LEU A 139 -3.10 12.53 26.34
C LEU A 139 -3.92 13.69 26.93
N GLY A 140 -3.25 14.73 27.47
CA GLY A 140 -3.89 15.93 28.05
C GLY A 140 -4.01 15.94 29.58
N LEU A 141 -3.81 14.78 30.23
CA LEU A 141 -3.69 14.70 31.69
C LEU A 141 -2.48 15.48 32.21
N ASP A 142 -1.39 15.42 31.45
CA ASP A 142 -0.14 16.15 31.70
C ASP A 142 -0.03 17.28 30.68
N THR A 143 0.15 18.51 31.17
CA THR A 143 0.29 19.72 30.34
C THR A 143 1.72 20.24 30.33
N ARG A 144 2.69 19.37 30.63
CA ARG A 144 4.10 19.70 30.46
C ARG A 144 4.36 20.00 28.97
N PRO A 145 5.03 21.11 28.68
CA PRO A 145 5.51 21.45 27.35
C PRO A 145 6.25 20.30 26.70
N ILE A 146 5.87 19.98 25.47
CA ILE A 146 6.43 18.86 24.73
C ILE A 146 7.47 19.31 23.72
N ALA A 147 7.41 20.54 23.24
CA ALA A 147 8.27 21.03 22.16
C ALA A 147 8.78 22.45 22.41
N GLU A 148 9.86 22.79 21.70
CA GLU A 148 10.42 24.13 21.61
C GLU A 148 10.42 24.60 20.14
N PRO A 149 10.29 25.91 19.90
CA PRO A 149 10.50 26.48 18.57
C PRO A 149 11.96 26.27 18.12
N ARG A 150 12.19 25.94 16.85
CA ARG A 150 13.52 25.57 16.30
C ARG A 150 14.16 26.73 15.51
N HIS A 151 14.11 27.94 16.05
CA HIS A 151 14.75 29.14 15.49
C HIS A 151 15.87 29.68 16.38
N VAL A 152 16.82 30.39 15.77
CA VAL A 152 17.92 31.07 16.47
C VAL A 152 17.98 32.53 16.06
N VAL A 153 17.84 33.44 17.03
CA VAL A 153 18.12 34.86 16.86
C VAL A 153 19.59 35.12 17.22
N PRO A 154 20.41 35.70 16.33
CA PRO A 154 21.81 35.97 16.61
C PRO A 154 21.96 37.18 17.55
N LEU A 155 22.93 37.12 18.46
CA LEU A 155 23.35 38.26 19.28
C LEU A 155 24.23 39.19 18.42
N LEU A 156 23.63 40.03 17.57
CA LEU A 156 24.36 40.96 16.69
C LEU A 156 24.17 42.43 17.08
N ASP A 157 25.20 43.22 16.77
CA ASP A 157 25.15 44.69 16.79
C ASP A 157 24.23 45.19 15.67
N ALA A 158 23.29 46.08 15.98
CA ALA A 158 22.23 46.57 15.07
C ALA A 158 22.73 47.24 13.77
N ALA A 159 24.04 47.49 13.63
CA ALA A 159 24.64 48.22 12.51
C ALA A 159 24.95 47.35 11.27
N ALA A 160 25.01 46.02 11.42
CA ALA A 160 25.15 45.08 10.31
C ALA A 160 24.09 43.99 10.52
N MET A 161 23.01 44.04 9.76
CA MET A 161 21.99 42.99 9.72
C MET A 161 22.29 42.09 8.52
N PRO A 162 23.23 41.13 8.63
CA PRO A 162 23.50 40.19 7.56
C PRO A 162 22.26 39.31 7.36
N GLY A 163 21.94 38.98 6.13
CA GLY A 163 20.82 38.10 5.84
C GLY A 163 20.15 38.39 4.51
N HIS A 164 19.15 37.58 4.22
CA HIS A 164 18.40 37.63 2.98
C HIS A 164 16.90 37.68 3.28
N LEU A 165 16.16 38.43 2.47
CA LEU A 165 14.70 38.35 2.53
C LEU A 165 14.25 36.95 2.09
N PRO A 166 13.15 36.38 2.62
CA PRO A 166 12.74 35.04 2.26
C PRO A 166 12.54 34.81 0.76
N ASN A 167 11.99 35.80 0.05
CA ASN A 167 11.84 35.74 -1.41
C ASN A 167 13.18 35.83 -2.17
N GLN A 168 14.25 36.35 -1.55
CA GLN A 168 15.61 36.29 -2.09
C GLN A 168 16.20 34.90 -1.90
N VAL A 169 15.99 34.26 -0.75
CA VAL A 169 16.44 32.88 -0.50
C VAL A 169 15.77 31.90 -1.47
N ALA A 170 14.45 32.03 -1.69
CA ALA A 170 13.74 31.25 -2.72
C ALA A 170 14.38 31.40 -4.12
N ARG A 171 14.80 32.62 -4.50
CA ARG A 171 15.52 32.87 -5.76
C ARG A 171 16.92 32.25 -5.78
N LEU A 172 17.64 32.27 -4.67
CA LEU A 172 18.98 31.66 -4.56
C LEU A 172 18.93 30.13 -4.77
N TYR A 173 17.84 29.50 -4.37
CA TYR A 173 17.56 28.08 -4.62
C TYR A 173 16.80 27.81 -5.92
N ASP A 174 16.72 28.80 -6.81
CA ASP A 174 16.13 28.66 -8.15
C ASP A 174 14.65 28.24 -8.10
N PHE A 175 13.85 28.77 -7.17
CA PHE A 175 12.41 28.43 -7.09
C PHE A 175 11.65 28.90 -8.35
N PRO A 176 10.57 28.20 -8.75
CA PRO A 176 9.78 28.57 -9.93
C PRO A 176 9.20 29.97 -9.82
N THR A 177 9.33 30.76 -10.88
CA THR A 177 8.82 32.14 -10.95
C THR A 177 7.60 32.30 -11.87
N ASP A 178 7.17 31.23 -12.54
CA ASP A 178 6.02 31.19 -13.45
C ASP A 178 4.68 30.99 -12.73
N THR A 179 4.70 30.81 -11.41
CA THR A 179 3.54 30.63 -10.53
C THR A 179 3.77 31.35 -9.21
N THR A 180 2.70 31.67 -8.50
CA THR A 180 2.74 32.30 -7.17
C THR A 180 2.29 31.37 -6.04
N GLY A 181 1.82 30.15 -6.36
CA GLY A 181 1.18 29.26 -5.38
C GLY A 181 -0.34 29.48 -5.24
N ALA A 182 -0.93 30.28 -6.14
CA ALA A 182 -2.37 30.54 -6.15
C ALA A 182 -3.22 29.26 -6.15
N GLY A 183 -4.30 29.27 -5.35
CA GLY A 183 -5.19 28.11 -5.19
C GLY A 183 -4.70 27.07 -4.17
N GLN A 184 -3.50 27.24 -3.61
CA GLN A 184 -2.98 26.39 -2.54
C GLN A 184 -3.21 27.01 -1.16
N CYS A 185 -3.16 26.16 -0.13
CA CYS A 185 -3.21 26.56 1.27
C CYS A 185 -2.08 25.85 2.02
N ILE A 186 -1.26 26.63 2.73
CA ILE A 186 -0.20 26.15 3.61
C ILE A 186 -0.71 26.22 5.05
N GLY A 187 -0.70 25.09 5.75
CA GLY A 187 -0.98 25.03 7.18
C GLY A 187 0.31 25.20 7.98
N LEU A 188 0.31 26.09 8.97
CA LEU A 188 1.40 26.28 9.93
C LEU A 188 0.94 25.77 11.30
N ILE A 189 1.77 24.99 11.98
CA ILE A 189 1.44 24.39 13.27
C ILE A 189 2.18 25.14 14.37
N GLU A 190 1.44 25.81 15.24
CA GLU A 190 2.01 26.71 16.26
C GLU A 190 1.55 26.34 17.67
N LEU A 191 2.51 26.17 18.59
CA LEU A 191 2.22 25.74 19.97
C LEU A 191 2.23 26.88 20.99
N GLY A 192 2.30 28.13 20.52
CA GLY A 192 2.24 29.32 21.37
C GLY A 192 2.53 30.60 20.60
N GLY A 193 2.35 31.73 21.28
CA GLY A 193 2.58 33.07 20.72
C GLY A 193 1.52 33.47 19.70
N GLY A 194 1.90 34.35 18.78
CA GLY A 194 1.02 34.82 17.72
C GLY A 194 1.72 35.72 16.70
N TYR A 195 0.94 36.20 15.74
CA TYR A 195 1.38 37.15 14.73
C TYR A 195 0.55 38.44 14.75
N LEU A 196 1.18 39.52 14.31
CA LEU A 196 0.53 40.81 14.07
C LEU A 196 0.35 41.02 12.57
N ASP A 197 -0.86 41.41 12.15
CA ASP A 197 -1.13 41.74 10.73
C ASP A 197 -0.21 42.86 10.21
N THR A 198 0.19 43.79 11.08
CA THR A 198 1.11 44.89 10.76
C THR A 198 2.52 44.39 10.43
N ASP A 199 2.98 43.34 11.11
CA ASP A 199 4.31 42.76 10.87
C ASP A 199 4.31 42.05 9.52
N THR A 200 3.27 41.24 9.27
CA THR A 200 3.04 40.61 7.96
C THR A 200 3.03 41.67 6.87
N GLN A 201 2.19 42.71 6.97
CA GLN A 201 2.14 43.77 5.96
C GLN A 201 3.51 44.43 5.71
N THR A 202 4.25 44.74 6.76
CA THR A 202 5.58 45.39 6.67
C THR A 202 6.60 44.46 6.00
N ALA A 203 6.62 43.18 6.37
CA ALA A 203 7.52 42.19 5.80
C ALA A 203 7.26 42.01 4.29
N PHE A 204 6.01 41.86 3.87
CA PHE A 204 5.65 41.70 2.46
C PHE A 204 5.91 42.98 1.64
N GLN A 205 5.66 44.17 2.20
CA GLN A 205 6.06 45.43 1.58
C GLN A 205 7.58 45.50 1.38
N THR A 206 8.36 45.08 2.38
CA THR A 206 9.84 45.04 2.29
C THR A 206 10.30 44.05 1.21
N MET A 207 9.61 42.93 1.05
CA MET A 207 9.86 41.95 -0.02
C MET A 207 9.42 42.43 -1.41
N GLY A 208 8.68 43.53 -1.51
CA GLY A 208 8.06 44.00 -2.75
C GLY A 208 6.91 43.09 -3.21
N LEU A 209 6.20 42.47 -2.27
CA LEU A 209 5.12 41.51 -2.50
C LEU A 209 3.81 41.98 -1.85
N ASN A 210 2.69 41.44 -2.30
CA ASN A 210 1.41 41.56 -1.59
C ASN A 210 1.36 40.51 -0.47
N PRO A 211 0.84 40.85 0.73
CA PRO A 211 0.70 39.86 1.80
C PRO A 211 -0.36 38.81 1.43
N PRO A 212 -0.11 37.52 1.75
CA PRO A 212 -1.09 36.46 1.58
C PRO A 212 -2.24 36.61 2.58
N GLN A 213 -3.36 35.93 2.31
CA GLN A 213 -4.41 35.80 3.31
C GLN A 213 -3.94 34.85 4.43
N VAL A 214 -3.85 35.37 5.65
CA VAL A 214 -3.51 34.59 6.85
C VAL A 214 -4.76 34.38 7.71
N THR A 215 -5.07 33.14 8.05
CA THR A 215 -6.22 32.77 8.89
C THR A 215 -5.73 32.04 10.13
N ALA A 216 -6.03 32.58 11.32
CA ALA A 216 -5.80 31.88 12.58
C ALA A 216 -6.92 30.84 12.83
N VAL A 217 -6.53 29.60 13.15
CA VAL A 217 -7.42 28.50 13.50
C VAL A 217 -7.15 28.09 14.94
N SER A 218 -8.20 28.10 15.78
CA SER A 218 -8.10 27.68 17.17
C SER A 218 -8.19 26.16 17.28
N VAL A 219 -7.21 25.55 17.95
CA VAL A 219 -7.21 24.14 18.34
C VAL A 219 -7.14 24.08 19.86
N ASP A 220 -8.08 23.36 20.46
CA ASP A 220 -8.18 23.15 21.91
C ASP A 220 -8.15 24.44 22.74
N GLY A 221 -8.76 25.51 22.19
CA GLY A 221 -8.91 26.79 22.86
C GLY A 221 -7.71 27.72 22.76
N ALA A 222 -6.58 27.28 22.19
CA ALA A 222 -5.47 28.17 21.87
C ALA A 222 -5.84 29.08 20.70
N ILE A 223 -5.37 30.32 20.73
CA ILE A 223 -5.70 31.38 19.77
C ILE A 223 -4.44 32.15 19.38
N ASN A 224 -4.53 32.95 18.31
CA ASN A 224 -3.48 33.91 17.97
C ASN A 224 -3.32 34.91 19.13
N GLN A 225 -2.24 34.79 19.89
CA GLN A 225 -2.00 35.59 21.09
C GLN A 225 -0.55 36.10 21.14
N PRO A 226 -0.20 37.10 20.30
CA PRO A 226 1.15 37.65 20.27
C PRO A 226 1.52 38.21 21.64
N ASN A 227 2.67 37.78 22.16
CA ASN A 227 3.21 38.22 23.43
C ASN A 227 4.72 38.51 23.33
N PRO A 228 5.12 39.80 23.37
CA PRO A 228 6.52 40.20 23.21
C PRO A 228 7.45 39.67 24.32
N ASN A 229 6.90 39.13 25.41
CA ASN A 229 7.68 38.61 26.54
C ASN A 229 7.81 37.08 26.56
N GLN A 230 7.21 36.35 25.60
CA GLN A 230 7.16 34.86 25.61
C GLN A 230 7.89 34.18 24.45
N GLY A 231 8.54 34.93 23.56
CA GLY A 231 9.53 34.42 22.58
C GLY A 231 8.99 33.60 21.40
N ALA A 232 7.76 33.08 21.47
CA ALA A 232 7.15 32.29 20.40
C ALA A 232 6.72 33.13 19.18
N ASP A 233 6.46 34.43 19.35
CA ASP A 233 6.03 35.31 18.24
C ASP A 233 7.05 35.37 17.10
N GLY A 234 8.34 35.24 17.41
CA GLY A 234 9.39 35.20 16.40
C GLY A 234 9.28 34.00 15.47
N GLU A 235 8.89 32.85 16.01
CA GLU A 235 8.64 31.61 15.26
C GLU A 235 7.44 31.78 14.32
N VAL A 236 6.29 32.19 14.87
CA VAL A 236 5.06 32.36 14.10
C VAL A 236 5.24 33.37 12.96
N ALA A 237 5.93 34.49 13.26
CA ALA A 237 6.22 35.52 12.27
C ALA A 237 7.18 35.01 11.18
N LEU A 238 8.23 34.25 11.56
CA LEU A 238 9.16 33.62 10.62
C LEU A 238 8.44 32.67 9.68
N ASP A 239 7.64 31.74 10.20
CA ASP A 239 6.94 30.72 9.41
C ASP A 239 6.00 31.35 8.37
N ILE A 240 5.22 32.36 8.77
CA ILE A 240 4.32 33.10 7.87
C ILE A 240 5.12 33.82 6.77
N GLN A 241 6.17 34.54 7.15
CA GLN A 241 6.93 35.39 6.24
C GLN A 241 7.79 34.57 5.27
N VAL A 242 8.31 33.43 5.71
CA VAL A 242 9.09 32.54 4.85
C VAL A 242 8.19 31.78 3.89
N ALA A 243 7.12 31.14 4.37
CA ALA A 243 6.21 30.39 3.51
C ALA A 243 5.54 31.30 2.49
N GLY A 244 5.00 32.46 2.92
CA GLY A 244 4.36 33.40 2.01
C GLY A 244 5.37 34.19 1.16
N GLY A 245 6.59 34.43 1.64
CA GLY A 245 7.65 35.03 0.83
C GLY A 245 8.10 34.14 -0.33
N ALA A 246 8.08 32.82 -0.12
CA ALA A 246 8.33 31.83 -1.16
C ALA A 246 7.12 31.62 -2.08
N ALA A 247 5.89 31.57 -1.54
CA ALA A 247 4.64 31.35 -2.29
C ALA A 247 3.59 32.43 -2.02
N PRO A 248 3.74 33.65 -2.59
CA PRO A 248 2.92 34.81 -2.23
C PRO A 248 1.45 34.74 -2.65
N GLY A 249 1.09 33.80 -3.54
CA GLY A 249 -0.28 33.55 -3.96
C GLY A 249 -1.00 32.49 -3.13
N ALA A 250 -0.30 31.75 -2.26
CA ALA A 250 -0.93 30.76 -1.40
C ALA A 250 -1.66 31.43 -0.23
N ARG A 251 -2.73 30.80 0.26
CA ARG A 251 -3.32 31.14 1.56
C ARG A 251 -2.51 30.48 2.68
N ILE A 252 -2.51 31.09 3.85
CA ILE A 252 -1.85 30.56 5.05
C ILE A 252 -2.91 30.36 6.14
N ALA A 253 -2.97 29.15 6.70
CA ALA A 253 -3.80 28.82 7.85
C ALA A 253 -2.89 28.45 9.04
N VAL A 254 -2.98 29.20 10.14
CA VAL A 254 -2.13 29.04 11.31
C VAL A 254 -2.92 28.34 12.41
N TYR A 255 -2.60 27.08 12.69
CA TYR A 255 -3.27 26.25 13.69
C TYR A 255 -2.59 26.42 15.04
N PHE A 256 -3.21 27.20 15.92
CA PHE A 256 -2.73 27.41 17.28
C PHE A 256 -3.26 26.32 18.21
N ALA A 257 -2.36 25.60 18.87
CA ALA A 257 -2.68 24.60 19.89
C ALA A 257 -1.87 24.82 21.17
N PRO A 258 -2.31 24.29 22.33
CA PRO A 258 -1.47 24.28 23.52
C PRO A 258 -0.17 23.49 23.30
N ASN A 259 0.95 23.99 23.83
CA ASN A 259 2.21 23.22 23.87
C ASN A 259 2.12 22.08 24.88
N THR A 260 1.48 20.99 24.47
CA THR A 260 1.34 19.72 25.19
C THR A 260 1.40 18.58 24.19
N ASP A 261 1.62 17.35 24.67
CA ASP A 261 1.59 16.17 23.79
C ASP A 261 0.22 16.04 23.07
N ALA A 262 -0.89 16.23 23.79
CA ALA A 262 -2.23 16.26 23.21
C ALA A 262 -2.39 17.38 22.17
N GLY A 263 -2.11 18.63 22.57
CA GLY A 263 -2.33 19.80 21.72
C GLY A 263 -1.54 19.71 20.41
N PHE A 264 -0.32 19.16 20.47
CA PHE A 264 0.49 18.99 19.26
C PHE A 264 -0.10 17.94 18.31
N VAL A 265 -0.48 16.75 18.79
CA VAL A 265 -1.15 15.73 17.96
C VAL A 265 -2.46 16.29 17.38
N ASP A 266 -3.19 17.02 18.20
CA ASP A 266 -4.48 17.60 17.89
C ASP A 266 -4.38 18.70 16.84
N ALA A 267 -3.30 19.48 16.82
CA ALA A 267 -3.04 20.46 15.77
C ALA A 267 -2.81 19.80 14.40
N ILE A 268 -2.06 18.69 14.35
CA ILE A 268 -1.83 17.94 13.10
C ILE A 268 -3.15 17.34 12.61
N GLY A 269 -3.89 16.67 13.49
CA GLY A 269 -5.21 16.14 13.15
C GLY A 269 -6.19 17.23 12.72
N ALA A 270 -6.13 18.41 13.35
CA ALA A 270 -6.96 19.56 12.99
C ALA A 270 -6.65 20.05 11.57
N ALA A 271 -5.39 20.30 11.26
CA ALA A 271 -4.96 20.81 9.97
C ALA A 271 -5.15 19.78 8.84
N ALA A 272 -4.74 18.53 9.06
CA ALA A 272 -4.86 17.47 8.06
C ALA A 272 -6.32 17.24 7.66
N HIS A 273 -7.28 17.33 8.60
CA HIS A 273 -8.71 17.12 8.35
C HIS A 273 -9.51 18.40 8.11
N ASP A 274 -8.89 19.58 8.07
CA ASP A 274 -9.60 20.85 7.87
C ASP A 274 -10.18 20.92 6.45
N ARG A 275 -11.51 20.90 6.35
CA ARG A 275 -12.23 21.00 5.06
C ARG A 275 -12.45 22.44 4.61
N GLY A 276 -12.42 23.40 5.53
CA GLY A 276 -12.65 24.81 5.23
C GLY A 276 -11.41 25.46 4.63
N ASN A 277 -10.26 25.30 5.29
CA ASN A 277 -9.00 25.81 4.74
C ASN A 277 -8.37 24.86 3.73
N ALA A 278 -8.58 23.54 3.89
CA ALA A 278 -8.06 22.49 3.02
C ALA A 278 -6.57 22.63 2.69
N PRO A 279 -5.67 22.69 3.70
CA PRO A 279 -4.25 22.78 3.45
C PRO A 279 -3.75 21.59 2.61
N SER A 280 -2.93 21.87 1.62
CA SER A 280 -2.26 20.84 0.79
C SER A 280 -0.82 20.57 1.25
N VAL A 281 -0.30 21.43 2.13
CA VAL A 281 1.03 21.35 2.71
C VAL A 281 0.97 21.81 4.16
N LEU A 282 1.69 21.15 5.07
CA LEU A 282 1.91 21.56 6.45
C LEU A 282 3.38 21.86 6.69
N SER A 283 3.65 22.92 7.45
CA SER A 283 4.96 23.25 8.01
C SER A 283 4.89 23.16 9.53
N ILE A 284 5.92 22.56 10.13
CA ILE A 284 6.06 22.38 11.57
C ILE A 284 7.46 22.80 11.98
N SER A 285 7.55 23.90 12.74
CA SER A 285 8.81 24.45 13.21
C SER A 285 9.02 24.24 14.72
N TRP A 286 8.32 23.25 15.28
CA TRP A 286 8.34 22.87 16.69
C TRP A 286 8.75 21.41 16.84
N GLY A 287 9.61 21.12 17.82
CA GLY A 287 10.06 19.75 18.08
C GLY A 287 10.76 19.58 19.41
N SER A 288 11.06 18.32 19.73
CA SER A 288 11.91 17.92 20.86
C SER A 288 12.53 16.55 20.59
N PRO A 289 13.57 16.14 21.32
CA PRO A 289 14.22 14.87 21.07
C PRO A 289 13.23 13.71 21.21
N GLU A 290 13.22 12.77 20.25
CA GLU A 290 12.27 11.64 20.23
C GLU A 290 12.31 10.79 21.51
N SER A 291 13.46 10.78 22.20
CA SER A 291 13.69 10.10 23.46
C SER A 291 12.92 10.69 24.66
N THR A 292 12.40 11.92 24.52
CA THR A 292 11.63 12.60 25.57
C THR A 292 10.13 12.34 25.47
N TRP A 293 9.66 11.76 24.36
CA TRP A 293 8.26 11.44 24.15
C TRP A 293 7.91 10.10 24.79
N THR A 294 6.71 10.01 25.37
CA THR A 294 6.14 8.71 25.72
C THR A 294 5.82 7.94 24.44
N HIS A 295 6.02 6.61 24.44
CA HIS A 295 5.76 5.79 23.26
C HIS A 295 4.32 5.96 22.74
N GLN A 296 3.31 6.06 23.61
CA GLN A 296 1.92 6.29 23.19
C GLN A 296 1.73 7.63 22.44
N ALA A 297 2.37 8.72 22.89
CA ALA A 297 2.23 10.04 22.28
C ALA A 297 2.95 10.10 20.93
N LEU A 298 4.13 9.47 20.86
CA LEU A 298 4.88 9.34 19.62
C LEU A 298 4.10 8.52 18.57
N GLN A 299 3.45 7.42 18.96
CA GLN A 299 2.60 6.64 18.04
C GLN A 299 1.37 7.45 17.59
N ALA A 300 0.68 8.13 18.50
CA ALA A 300 -0.47 8.98 18.15
C ALA A 300 -0.08 10.10 17.16
N MET A 301 1.05 10.77 17.38
CA MET A 301 1.58 11.77 16.45
C MET A 301 1.98 11.16 15.11
N ASN A 302 2.72 10.05 15.12
CA ASN A 302 3.14 9.35 13.90
C ASN A 302 1.95 8.92 13.04
N HIS A 303 0.86 8.51 13.69
CA HIS A 303 -0.40 8.18 13.07
C HIS A 303 -1.15 9.39 12.51
N ALA A 304 -1.16 10.53 13.20
CA ALA A 304 -1.69 11.78 12.65
C ALA A 304 -0.93 12.25 11.40
N LEU A 305 0.40 12.09 11.39
CA LEU A 305 1.24 12.37 10.21
C LEU A 305 0.99 11.38 9.06
N ALA A 306 0.81 10.10 9.37
CA ALA A 306 0.40 9.10 8.38
C ALA A 306 -0.96 9.44 7.74
N ASP A 307 -1.89 9.97 8.53
CA ASP A 307 -3.19 10.42 8.05
C ASP A 307 -3.06 11.66 7.16
N ALA A 308 -2.20 12.63 7.51
CA ALA A 308 -1.87 13.75 6.62
C ALA A 308 -1.35 13.26 5.25
N ALA A 309 -0.43 12.30 5.24
CA ALA A 309 0.08 11.67 4.03
C ALA A 309 -1.05 11.01 3.20
N ARG A 310 -1.95 10.26 3.86
CA ARG A 310 -3.14 9.64 3.24
C ARG A 310 -4.16 10.65 2.75
N LEU A 311 -4.21 11.85 3.30
CA LEU A 311 -5.10 12.92 2.86
C LEU A 311 -4.48 13.79 1.75
N GLY A 312 -3.34 13.37 1.20
CA GLY A 312 -2.65 14.10 0.14
C GLY A 312 -2.01 15.39 0.64
N VAL A 313 -1.63 15.47 1.91
CA VAL A 313 -0.99 16.62 2.53
C VAL A 313 0.51 16.34 2.69
N SER A 314 1.36 17.19 2.10
CA SER A 314 2.81 17.14 2.32
C SER A 314 3.16 17.73 3.69
N VAL A 315 4.06 17.13 4.47
CA VAL A 315 4.44 17.65 5.79
C VAL A 315 5.94 17.85 5.89
N PHE A 316 6.36 19.05 6.29
CA PHE A 316 7.75 19.45 6.49
C PHE A 316 7.99 19.81 7.96
N VAL A 317 9.08 19.30 8.55
CA VAL A 317 9.38 19.48 9.98
C VAL A 317 10.83 19.91 10.15
N ALA A 318 11.06 21.00 10.89
CA ALA A 318 12.40 21.43 11.27
C ALA A 318 13.16 20.31 12.00
N ALA A 319 14.39 20.00 11.58
CA ALA A 319 15.15 18.86 12.12
C ALA A 319 15.84 19.15 13.48
N GLY A 320 15.73 20.38 13.99
CA GLY A 320 16.34 20.83 15.23
C GLY A 320 17.56 21.72 15.02
N ASP A 321 17.93 22.45 16.09
CA ASP A 321 18.93 23.54 16.06
C ASP A 321 20.08 23.36 17.06
N ASN A 322 20.09 22.21 17.74
CA ASN A 322 21.01 21.89 18.81
C ASN A 322 21.95 20.76 18.42
N LEU A 323 22.40 20.76 17.14
CA LEU A 323 23.38 19.80 16.63
C LEU A 323 22.88 18.36 16.78
N ALA A 324 23.78 17.37 16.70
CA ALA A 324 23.41 15.96 16.80
C ALA A 324 22.90 15.53 18.18
N THR A 325 22.99 16.36 19.22
CA THR A 325 22.55 16.01 20.60
C THR A 325 21.13 16.49 20.90
N ASP A 326 20.55 17.29 20.01
CA ASP A 326 19.25 17.95 20.17
C ASP A 326 19.04 18.61 21.56
N GLY A 327 20.12 19.16 22.12
CA GLY A 327 20.09 19.90 23.38
C GLY A 327 20.12 19.03 24.65
N ILE A 328 20.20 17.70 24.52
CA ILE A 328 20.38 16.79 25.65
C ILE A 328 21.86 16.64 25.99
N ASN A 329 22.21 16.86 27.26
CA ASN A 329 23.58 16.76 27.78
C ASN A 329 23.83 15.41 28.48
N ASP A 330 23.59 14.29 27.77
CA ASP A 330 23.82 12.93 28.28
C ASP A 330 24.98 12.21 27.55
N GLY A 331 25.69 12.92 26.68
CA GLY A 331 26.78 12.37 25.88
C GLY A 331 26.31 11.50 24.71
N ARG A 332 25.02 11.58 24.33
CA ARG A 332 24.46 10.80 23.23
C ARG A 332 23.93 11.69 22.10
N ALA A 333 23.80 11.11 20.92
CA ALA A 333 23.12 11.72 19.79
C ALA A 333 21.62 11.44 19.88
N HIS A 334 20.81 12.46 19.61
CA HIS A 334 19.35 12.40 19.61
C HIS A 334 18.82 13.04 18.33
N VAL A 335 17.76 12.47 17.79
CA VAL A 335 17.04 13.07 16.65
C VAL A 335 15.75 13.72 17.13
N ASP A 336 15.39 14.84 16.50
CA ASP A 336 14.17 15.58 16.80
C ASP A 336 12.93 14.82 16.32
N PHE A 337 11.85 14.89 17.10
CA PHE A 337 10.50 14.49 16.74
C PHE A 337 9.57 15.72 16.79
N PRO A 338 8.75 15.98 15.75
CA PRO A 338 8.29 15.01 14.75
C PRO A 338 9.18 14.74 13.53
N ALA A 339 10.35 15.38 13.39
CA ALA A 339 11.20 15.24 12.21
C ALA A 339 11.67 13.79 11.97
N SER A 340 11.77 12.95 13.00
CA SER A 340 12.12 11.54 12.88
C SER A 340 10.98 10.63 12.42
N SER A 341 9.74 11.11 12.31
CA SER A 341 8.64 10.33 11.72
C SER A 341 8.94 9.98 10.25
N PRO A 342 8.66 8.75 9.79
CA PRO A 342 8.79 8.37 8.38
C PRO A 342 7.72 8.99 7.46
N TRP A 343 6.70 9.67 8.01
CA TRP A 343 5.58 10.28 7.26
C TRP A 343 5.73 11.79 7.05
N ALA A 344 6.83 12.37 7.51
CA ALA A 344 7.15 13.78 7.33
C ALA A 344 8.59 13.95 6.83
N ALA A 345 8.84 15.03 6.08
CA ALA A 345 10.18 15.37 5.61
C ALA A 345 10.91 16.19 6.68
N GLY A 346 11.96 15.60 7.27
CA GLY A 346 12.88 16.30 8.17
C GLY A 346 13.71 17.31 7.39
N CYS A 347 13.72 18.55 7.87
CA CYS A 347 14.32 19.71 7.22
C CYS A 347 15.58 20.16 7.96
N GLY A 348 16.75 19.81 7.43
CA GLY A 348 18.06 20.18 7.95
C GLY A 348 18.52 21.58 7.54
N GLY A 349 19.64 21.99 8.11
CA GLY A 349 20.18 23.34 7.97
C GLY A 349 21.58 23.39 7.35
N THR A 350 21.76 24.34 6.45
CA THR A 350 23.05 24.70 5.84
C THR A 350 23.42 26.16 6.13
N ALA A 351 24.66 26.51 5.82
CA ALA A 351 25.15 27.88 5.82
C ALA A 351 25.62 28.24 4.41
N ILE A 352 25.03 29.27 3.79
CA ILE A 352 25.37 29.69 2.43
C ILE A 352 26.46 30.77 2.42
N SER A 353 27.16 30.90 1.30
CA SER A 353 27.95 32.07 0.96
C SER A 353 27.47 32.63 -0.36
N VAL A 354 27.05 33.89 -0.39
CA VAL A 354 26.48 34.52 -1.58
C VAL A 354 27.44 35.54 -2.16
N ARG A 355 27.68 35.47 -3.48
CA ARG A 355 28.44 36.47 -4.23
C ARG A 355 27.72 36.77 -5.54
N ASN A 356 27.55 38.05 -5.86
CA ASN A 356 26.87 38.50 -7.08
C ASN A 356 25.47 37.88 -7.28
N GLY A 357 24.73 37.68 -6.19
CA GLY A 357 23.36 37.14 -6.23
C GLY A 357 23.26 35.62 -6.47
N ALA A 358 24.35 34.86 -6.33
CA ALA A 358 24.36 33.41 -6.42
C ALA A 358 25.08 32.77 -5.24
N ILE A 359 24.66 31.56 -4.85
CA ILE A 359 25.35 30.74 -3.86
C ILE A 359 26.67 30.26 -4.48
N VAL A 360 27.81 30.62 -3.88
CA VAL A 360 29.15 30.21 -4.33
C VAL A 360 29.76 29.12 -3.47
N ASP A 361 29.30 28.98 -2.23
CA ASP A 361 29.65 27.87 -1.34
C ASP A 361 28.48 27.61 -0.39
N GLU A 362 28.36 26.36 0.06
CA GLU A 362 27.34 25.96 1.02
C GLU A 362 27.76 24.70 1.78
N VAL A 363 27.71 24.80 3.11
CA VAL A 363 28.17 23.76 4.04
C VAL A 363 27.12 23.46 5.09
N VAL A 364 27.29 22.37 5.85
CA VAL A 364 26.43 22.10 7.02
C VAL A 364 26.48 23.25 8.00
N TRP A 365 25.33 23.72 8.50
CA TRP A 365 25.27 24.74 9.53
C TRP A 365 25.73 24.18 10.88
N ASN A 366 26.83 24.72 11.41
CA ASN A 366 27.37 24.41 12.73
C ASN A 366 28.24 25.56 13.25
N ASP A 367 27.75 26.26 14.27
CA ASP A 367 28.43 27.38 14.95
C ASP A 367 29.16 26.91 16.24
N GLY A 368 29.32 25.60 16.42
CA GLY A 368 29.96 24.95 17.57
C GLY A 368 29.05 24.73 18.78
N GLN A 369 28.02 25.58 18.96
CA GLN A 369 27.02 25.45 20.04
C GLN A 369 25.59 25.29 19.52
N ARG A 370 25.31 25.80 18.32
CA ARG A 370 24.06 25.66 17.58
C ARG A 370 24.40 25.14 16.19
N GLY A 371 23.44 24.49 15.55
CA GLY A 371 23.62 23.92 14.23
C GLY A 371 22.52 22.92 13.92
N THR A 372 22.48 22.46 12.68
CA THR A 372 21.42 21.54 12.25
C THR A 372 21.36 20.28 13.11
N GLY A 373 20.16 19.93 13.53
CA GLY A 373 19.84 18.61 14.00
C GLY A 373 19.98 17.59 12.87
N GLY A 374 20.06 16.31 13.25
CA GLY A 374 20.23 15.22 12.31
C GLY A 374 21.00 14.05 12.92
N GLY A 375 20.63 12.84 12.49
CA GLY A 375 21.15 11.60 13.02
C GLY A 375 20.34 10.39 12.58
N ILE A 376 20.38 9.34 13.40
CA ILE A 376 19.69 8.07 13.14
C ILE A 376 18.75 7.80 14.32
N SER A 377 17.45 7.68 14.02
CA SER A 377 16.42 7.40 15.02
C SER A 377 16.68 6.09 15.75
N GLU A 378 16.45 6.08 17.06
CA GLU A 378 16.42 4.88 17.90
C GLU A 378 15.00 4.29 18.00
N ILE A 379 13.98 5.05 17.61
CA ILE A 379 12.56 4.67 17.71
C ILE A 379 12.03 4.10 16.40
N PHE A 380 12.27 4.80 15.28
CA PHE A 380 11.74 4.41 13.98
C PHE A 380 12.78 3.60 13.19
N GLY A 381 12.37 2.42 12.71
CA GLY A 381 13.19 1.61 11.81
C GLY A 381 13.44 2.29 10.45
N VAL A 382 14.38 1.76 9.67
CA VAL A 382 14.71 2.29 8.33
C VAL A 382 13.49 2.17 7.40
N PRO A 383 12.88 3.29 6.95
CA PRO A 383 11.74 3.25 6.05
C PRO A 383 12.15 2.74 4.68
N SER A 384 11.20 2.19 3.91
CA SER A 384 11.45 1.57 2.61
C SER A 384 12.19 2.49 1.63
N PHE A 385 11.88 3.80 1.63
CA PHE A 385 12.52 4.77 0.74
C PHE A 385 13.97 5.14 1.13
N GLN A 386 14.41 4.80 2.35
CA GLN A 386 15.82 4.91 2.77
C GLN A 386 16.58 3.58 2.69
N LYS A 387 15.88 2.46 2.42
CA LYS A 387 16.55 1.16 2.25
C LYS A 387 17.47 1.21 1.03
N GLY A 388 18.68 0.68 1.19
CA GLY A 388 19.70 0.67 0.13
C GLY A 388 20.63 1.89 0.14
N LEU A 389 20.34 2.92 0.94
CA LEU A 389 21.32 3.99 1.21
C LEU A 389 22.44 3.47 2.12
N ALA A 390 23.66 3.95 1.87
CA ALA A 390 24.79 3.73 2.77
C ALA A 390 24.67 4.67 3.99
N MET A 391 23.76 4.34 4.92
CA MET A 391 23.56 5.11 6.15
C MET A 391 24.49 4.63 7.26
N PRO A 392 25.11 5.54 8.04
CA PRO A 392 25.79 5.15 9.26
C PRO A 392 24.78 4.63 10.30
N PRO A 393 25.20 3.82 11.28
CA PRO A 393 24.39 3.54 12.44
C PRO A 393 24.32 4.77 13.35
N ASN A 394 23.40 4.75 14.33
CA ASN A 394 23.38 5.72 15.41
C ASN A 394 24.72 5.70 16.17
N VAL A 395 25.40 6.85 16.27
CA VAL A 395 26.75 6.93 16.83
C VAL A 395 26.83 6.60 18.33
N SER A 396 25.71 6.65 19.05
CA SER A 396 25.65 6.36 20.48
C SER A 396 25.26 4.92 20.80
N THR A 397 24.48 4.28 19.94
CA THR A 397 23.95 2.92 20.21
C THR A 397 24.40 1.85 19.22
N GLY A 398 24.96 2.25 18.07
CA GLY A 398 25.30 1.35 16.97
C GLY A 398 24.10 0.78 16.23
N ARG A 399 22.87 1.22 16.52
CA ARG A 399 21.64 0.72 15.89
C ARG A 399 21.33 1.43 14.57
N SER A 400 20.74 0.70 13.64
CA SER A 400 20.18 1.28 12.41
C SER A 400 18.74 1.76 12.64
N GLY A 401 18.35 2.85 11.98
CA GLY A 401 17.01 3.43 12.07
C GLY A 401 16.78 4.49 11.00
N ARG A 402 15.62 5.15 11.04
CA ARG A 402 15.25 6.25 10.14
C ARG A 402 16.30 7.36 10.24
N GLY A 403 16.91 7.70 9.10
CA GLY A 403 17.92 8.76 9.04
C GLY A 403 17.27 10.14 8.92
N VAL A 404 17.71 11.12 9.69
CA VAL A 404 17.24 12.52 9.68
C VAL A 404 18.45 13.45 9.38
N PRO A 405 18.32 14.52 8.60
CA PRO A 405 17.13 14.98 7.88
C PRO A 405 16.96 14.30 6.51
N ASP A 406 15.88 14.63 5.80
CA ASP A 406 15.64 14.19 4.42
C ASP A 406 16.16 15.19 3.39
N ILE A 407 15.99 16.47 3.68
CA ILE A 407 16.33 17.62 2.82
C ILE A 407 16.91 18.73 3.68
N ALA A 408 17.54 19.72 3.07
CA ALA A 408 18.06 20.89 3.78
C ALA A 408 17.86 22.19 2.98
N ALA A 409 18.07 23.32 3.65
CA ALA A 409 18.28 24.64 3.04
C ALA A 409 18.99 25.54 4.04
N ASP A 410 19.19 26.80 3.69
CA ASP A 410 19.90 27.76 4.53
C ASP A 410 19.18 27.93 5.86
N ALA A 411 19.93 27.83 6.95
CA ALA A 411 19.46 27.92 8.32
C ALA A 411 20.45 28.68 9.21
N ALA A 412 21.65 28.98 8.73
CA ALA A 412 22.64 29.64 9.57
C ALA A 412 22.22 31.09 9.89
N PRO A 413 22.23 31.52 11.17
CA PRO A 413 21.92 32.91 11.51
C PRO A 413 22.87 33.93 10.86
N SER A 414 24.10 33.52 10.51
CA SER A 414 25.08 34.36 9.82
C SER A 414 24.67 34.72 8.38
N THR A 415 23.77 33.95 7.78
CA THR A 415 23.17 34.18 6.46
C THR A 415 21.64 34.23 6.50
N GLY A 416 21.08 34.38 7.70
CA GLY A 416 19.69 34.09 8.02
C GLY A 416 18.64 34.98 7.33
N TYR A 417 17.40 34.75 7.72
CA TYR A 417 16.22 35.34 7.11
C TYR A 417 15.88 36.67 7.78
N LEU A 418 15.77 37.72 6.97
CA LEU A 418 15.29 39.02 7.42
C LEU A 418 13.77 38.98 7.55
N VAL A 419 13.27 39.09 8.78
CA VAL A 419 11.85 39.03 9.13
C VAL A 419 11.46 40.19 10.03
N VAL A 420 10.17 40.53 10.07
CA VAL A 420 9.61 41.55 10.96
C VAL A 420 8.93 40.86 12.14
N VAL A 421 9.37 41.17 13.36
CA VAL A 421 8.79 40.64 14.60
C VAL A 421 8.55 41.81 15.54
N GLN A 422 7.31 41.97 16.01
CA GLN A 422 6.91 43.05 16.91
C GLN A 422 7.29 44.45 16.35
N GLY A 423 7.06 44.65 15.05
CA GLY A 423 7.39 45.88 14.32
C GLY A 423 8.88 46.13 14.09
N GLN A 424 9.77 45.21 14.46
CA GLN A 424 11.22 45.34 14.27
C GLN A 424 11.72 44.35 13.21
N MET A 425 12.52 44.85 12.27
CA MET A 425 13.27 43.97 11.38
C MET A 425 14.36 43.27 12.21
N THR A 426 14.44 41.94 12.11
CA THR A 426 15.45 41.11 12.77
C THR A 426 15.94 40.04 11.81
N THR A 427 17.11 39.46 12.10
CA THR A 427 17.64 38.30 11.38
C THR A 427 17.35 37.05 12.20
N VAL A 428 16.84 36.00 11.57
CA VAL A 428 16.55 34.72 12.22
C VAL A 428 17.14 33.60 11.41
N GLY A 429 17.83 32.66 12.06
CA GLY A 429 18.22 31.37 11.48
C GLY A 429 17.46 30.23 12.15
N GLY A 430 17.99 29.03 12.04
CA GLY A 430 17.35 27.81 12.51
C GLY A 430 16.70 27.02 11.39
N THR A 431 16.57 25.71 11.63
CA THR A 431 15.85 24.79 10.74
C THR A 431 14.35 25.11 10.67
N SER A 432 13.83 25.89 11.62
CA SER A 432 12.53 26.57 11.54
C SER A 432 12.33 27.37 10.26
N ALA A 433 13.36 27.98 9.67
CA ALA A 433 13.19 28.69 8.41
C ALA A 433 13.11 27.75 7.19
N VAL A 434 13.57 26.50 7.33
CA VAL A 434 13.69 25.55 6.22
C VAL A 434 12.37 24.84 5.93
N ALA A 435 11.65 24.42 6.98
CA ALA A 435 10.32 23.81 6.83
C ALA A 435 9.31 24.68 6.06
N PRO A 436 9.09 25.97 6.41
CA PRO A 436 8.18 26.86 5.68
C PRO A 436 8.70 27.23 4.30
N LEU A 437 10.03 27.27 4.08
CA LEU A 437 10.62 27.50 2.76
C LEU A 437 10.26 26.34 1.81
N TRP A 438 10.42 25.10 2.27
CA TRP A 438 10.02 23.90 1.53
C TRP A 438 8.50 23.78 1.37
N ALA A 439 7.72 24.23 2.35
CA ALA A 439 6.28 24.30 2.23
C ALA A 439 5.86 25.27 1.12
N GLY A 440 6.51 26.44 1.04
CA GLY A 440 6.36 27.41 -0.04
C GLY A 440 6.73 26.83 -1.41
N LEU A 441 7.89 26.18 -1.54
CA LEU A 441 8.28 25.50 -2.78
C LEU A 441 7.21 24.49 -3.24
N THR A 442 6.72 23.68 -2.30
CA THR A 442 5.70 22.67 -2.58
C THR A 442 4.38 23.30 -3.01
N ALA A 443 3.98 24.42 -2.41
CA ALA A 443 2.80 25.17 -2.84
C ALA A 443 2.95 25.75 -4.26
N LEU A 444 4.14 26.27 -4.63
CA LEU A 444 4.42 26.67 -6.00
C LEU A 444 4.25 25.49 -6.97
N ILE A 445 4.81 24.32 -6.63
CA ILE A 445 4.73 23.12 -7.48
C ILE A 445 3.29 22.61 -7.60
N ASN A 446 2.55 22.55 -6.49
CA ASN A 446 1.15 22.15 -6.49
C ASN A 446 0.32 23.06 -7.40
N ALA A 447 0.52 24.38 -7.31
CA ALA A 447 -0.16 25.35 -8.16
C ALA A 447 0.22 25.19 -9.64
N ARG A 448 1.51 25.01 -9.92
CA ARG A 448 2.02 24.80 -11.30
C ARG A 448 1.47 23.52 -11.93
N GLY A 449 1.30 22.46 -11.14
CA GLY A 449 0.78 21.17 -11.59
C GLY A 449 -0.73 20.99 -11.46
N GLY A 450 -1.44 21.95 -10.86
CA GLY A 450 -2.90 21.89 -10.68
C GLY A 450 -3.40 20.82 -9.70
N ARG A 451 -2.54 20.28 -8.83
CA ARG A 451 -2.88 19.21 -7.87
C ARG A 451 -1.93 19.21 -6.66
N PRO A 452 -2.37 18.76 -5.48
CA PRO A 452 -1.47 18.52 -4.36
C PRO A 452 -0.52 17.35 -4.65
N LEU A 453 0.76 17.49 -4.28
CA LEU A 453 1.76 16.42 -4.39
C LEU A 453 1.55 15.30 -3.35
N GLY A 454 1.03 15.61 -2.16
CA GLY A 454 0.86 14.66 -1.07
C GLY A 454 2.17 14.14 -0.51
N PHE A 455 2.24 12.86 -0.16
CA PHE A 455 3.47 12.25 0.36
C PHE A 455 4.43 11.86 -0.78
N PHE A 456 5.35 12.77 -1.12
CA PHE A 456 6.30 12.60 -2.22
C PHE A 456 7.74 12.33 -1.77
N LEU A 457 7.98 12.10 -0.48
CA LEU A 457 9.30 11.80 0.07
C LEU A 457 9.98 10.61 -0.62
N PRO A 458 9.29 9.48 -0.91
CA PRO A 458 9.90 8.39 -1.68
C PRO A 458 10.41 8.81 -3.07
N GLN A 459 9.76 9.79 -3.70
CA GLN A 459 10.11 10.29 -5.03
C GLN A 459 11.40 11.11 -4.99
N LEU A 460 11.61 11.89 -3.92
CA LEU A 460 12.85 12.62 -3.68
C LEU A 460 14.04 11.66 -3.54
N TYR A 461 13.88 10.60 -2.75
CA TYR A 461 14.93 9.58 -2.56
C TYR A 461 15.26 8.81 -3.85
N GLN A 462 14.28 8.65 -4.75
CA GLN A 462 14.49 8.03 -6.06
C GLN A 462 15.09 8.97 -7.10
N SER A 463 14.98 10.29 -6.90
CA SER A 463 15.44 11.31 -7.84
C SER A 463 16.35 12.35 -7.17
N PRO A 464 17.50 11.93 -6.60
CA PRO A 464 18.40 12.83 -5.87
C PRO A 464 18.99 13.95 -6.75
N GLN A 465 18.93 13.82 -8.09
CA GLN A 465 19.36 14.87 -9.02
C GLN A 465 18.56 16.18 -8.92
N TRP A 466 17.34 16.14 -8.35
CA TRP A 466 16.55 17.35 -8.07
C TRP A 466 17.09 18.16 -6.90
N LEU A 467 18.07 17.60 -6.19
CA LEU A 467 18.73 18.18 -5.06
C LEU A 467 20.22 18.38 -5.38
N ARG A 468 20.87 19.27 -4.65
CA ARG A 468 22.33 19.41 -4.65
C ARG A 468 22.85 18.88 -3.31
N PRO A 469 23.69 17.82 -3.30
CA PRO A 469 24.22 17.29 -2.05
C PRO A 469 25.16 18.28 -1.38
N ILE A 470 25.15 18.28 -0.04
CA ILE A 470 26.09 19.02 0.79
C ILE A 470 27.15 18.06 1.28
N THR A 471 28.40 18.35 0.95
CA THR A 471 29.52 17.40 1.10
C THR A 471 30.53 17.83 2.16
N GLN A 472 30.36 19.01 2.76
CA GLN A 472 31.28 19.62 3.71
C GLN A 472 30.59 20.02 5.00
N GLY A 473 31.29 19.85 6.12
CA GLY A 473 30.80 20.18 7.46
C GLY A 473 30.31 18.97 8.26
N ASN A 474 29.83 19.24 9.46
CA ASN A 474 29.37 18.25 10.44
C ASN A 474 28.39 18.91 11.41
N ASN A 475 27.62 18.12 12.14
CA ASN A 475 26.74 18.60 13.22
C ASN A 475 27.21 18.16 14.62
N MET A 476 28.52 18.11 14.85
CA MET A 476 29.10 17.79 16.14
C MET A 476 29.24 19.06 17.00
N PRO A 477 28.91 19.02 18.31
CA PRO A 477 29.26 20.09 19.24
C PRO A 477 30.76 20.34 19.30
N ALA A 478 31.14 21.59 19.56
CA ALA A 478 32.54 21.97 19.68
C ALA A 478 33.26 21.13 20.75
N GLY A 479 34.35 20.46 20.35
CA GLY A 479 35.14 19.59 21.22
C GLY A 479 34.51 18.22 21.51
N SER A 480 33.46 17.83 20.76
CA SER A 480 32.80 16.53 20.86
C SER A 480 32.98 15.72 19.58
N ASP A 481 33.05 14.39 19.72
CA ASP A 481 32.97 13.44 18.59
C ASP A 481 31.55 12.87 18.40
N ILE A 482 30.58 13.33 19.20
CA ILE A 482 29.17 12.91 19.10
C ILE A 482 28.50 13.71 17.99
N GLY A 483 28.29 13.07 16.84
CA GLY A 483 27.54 13.59 15.71
C GLY A 483 27.95 12.98 14.39
N TYR A 484 27.57 13.63 13.29
CA TYR A 484 27.71 13.09 11.94
C TYR A 484 28.41 14.09 11.02
N ARG A 485 28.87 13.60 9.87
CA ARG A 485 29.56 14.39 8.85
C ARG A 485 28.79 14.35 7.53
N ALA A 486 28.86 15.45 6.80
CA ALA A 486 28.41 15.51 5.42
C ALA A 486 29.19 14.54 4.53
N ASN A 487 28.56 14.06 3.45
CA ASN A 487 29.19 13.14 2.50
C ASN A 487 28.63 13.35 1.07
N ASN A 488 29.19 12.63 0.08
CA ASN A 488 28.70 12.66 -1.30
C ASN A 488 27.48 11.74 -1.45
N GLY A 489 26.31 12.22 -1.06
CA GLY A 489 25.07 11.46 -1.03
C GLY A 489 24.15 11.91 0.09
N TRP A 490 23.29 11.01 0.57
CA TRP A 490 22.51 11.26 1.76
C TRP A 490 23.41 11.30 3.01
N SER A 491 23.26 12.32 3.85
CA SER A 491 23.99 12.42 5.13
C SER A 491 23.06 12.76 6.31
N PRO A 492 23.38 12.32 7.54
CA PRO A 492 22.61 12.69 8.75
C PRO A 492 22.83 14.15 9.21
N CYS A 493 23.20 15.05 8.30
CA CYS A 493 23.34 16.48 8.54
C CYS A 493 22.43 17.29 7.60
N ALA A 494 22.46 16.96 6.30
CA ALA A 494 21.75 17.71 5.26
C ALA A 494 20.82 16.84 4.40
N GLY A 495 20.62 15.58 4.79
CA GLY A 495 19.80 14.62 4.04
C GLY A 495 20.34 14.42 2.63
N LEU A 496 19.43 14.38 1.66
CA LEU A 496 19.72 14.33 0.22
C LEU A 496 20.34 15.64 -0.31
N GLY A 497 20.28 16.74 0.47
CA GLY A 497 20.83 18.04 0.14
C GLY A 497 19.75 19.13 -0.05
N VAL A 498 20.11 20.17 -0.79
CA VAL A 498 19.33 21.42 -0.93
C VAL A 498 18.59 21.50 -2.28
N PRO A 499 17.48 22.23 -2.38
CA PRO A 499 16.65 22.21 -3.58
C PRO A 499 17.36 22.82 -4.80
N ARG A 500 17.14 22.19 -5.96
CA ARG A 500 17.23 22.82 -7.28
C ARG A 500 15.81 23.16 -7.71
N GLY A 501 15.28 24.30 -7.27
CA GLY A 501 13.85 24.59 -7.25
C GLY A 501 13.15 24.36 -8.59
N GLN A 502 13.68 24.89 -9.68
CA GLN A 502 13.10 24.80 -11.02
C GLN A 502 13.15 23.37 -11.55
N LEU A 503 14.28 22.67 -11.34
CA LEU A 503 14.44 21.28 -11.76
C LEU A 503 13.50 20.34 -10.99
N LEU A 504 13.38 20.55 -9.69
CA LEU A 504 12.47 19.83 -8.81
C LEU A 504 11.01 20.09 -9.23
N ALA A 505 10.67 21.35 -9.51
CA ALA A 505 9.34 21.71 -10.00
C ALA A 505 9.06 21.18 -11.40
N ASP A 506 10.01 21.16 -12.33
CA ASP A 506 9.82 20.58 -13.66
C ASP A 506 9.59 19.07 -13.59
N GLY A 507 10.24 18.40 -12.63
CA GLY A 507 10.05 16.98 -12.35
C GLY A 507 8.69 16.65 -11.73
N LEU A 508 8.20 17.51 -10.84
CA LEU A 508 7.01 17.25 -10.01
C LEU A 508 5.72 17.94 -10.51
N ALA A 509 5.81 19.08 -11.23
CA ALA A 509 4.66 19.89 -11.66
C ALA A 509 3.99 19.39 -12.95
N LYS A 510 4.61 18.51 -13.74
CA LYS A 510 3.88 17.88 -14.83
C LYS A 510 2.82 16.97 -14.20
N PRO A 511 1.57 16.95 -14.72
CA PRO A 511 0.74 15.80 -14.44
C PRO A 511 1.59 14.61 -14.88
N PRO A 512 1.69 13.55 -14.06
CA PRO A 512 2.02 12.30 -14.68
C PRO A 512 0.99 12.11 -15.79
N ALA A 513 1.37 11.59 -16.96
CA ALA A 513 0.35 11.11 -17.88
C ALA A 513 -0.59 10.21 -17.06
N SER A 514 -1.81 10.69 -16.79
CA SER A 514 -2.81 10.14 -15.84
C SER A 514 -2.27 9.60 -14.49
N GLY A 515 -2.45 10.33 -13.39
CA GLY A 515 -2.64 9.71 -12.04
C GLY A 515 -1.56 8.79 -11.45
N VAL A 516 -0.35 8.77 -11.99
CA VAL A 516 0.79 7.94 -11.58
C VAL A 516 1.35 8.38 -10.22
N VAL A 517 1.34 7.48 -9.23
CA VAL A 517 2.48 7.30 -8.31
C VAL A 517 3.73 7.30 -9.19
N PRO A 518 4.69 8.25 -9.12
CA PRO A 518 5.80 8.27 -10.07
C PRO A 518 6.55 6.95 -10.01
N ARG A 519 6.33 6.24 -11.11
CA ARG A 519 7.20 5.33 -11.84
C ARG A 519 8.53 5.11 -11.10
N PRO A 520 8.88 3.85 -10.76
CA PRO A 520 10.29 3.54 -10.56
C PRO A 520 11.03 4.14 -11.75
N ALA A 521 12.20 4.74 -11.50
CA ALA A 521 13.10 5.19 -12.56
C ALA A 521 12.96 4.22 -13.72
N ALA A 522 12.56 4.70 -14.91
CA ALA A 522 12.42 3.83 -16.05
C ALA A 522 13.73 3.07 -16.13
N ARG A 523 13.68 1.78 -15.76
CA ARG A 523 14.72 0.85 -16.19
C ARG A 523 14.79 1.10 -17.69
N PRO A 524 16.01 1.22 -18.24
CA PRO A 524 16.18 1.48 -19.66
C PRO A 524 15.21 0.57 -20.41
N ALA A 525 14.51 1.11 -21.42
CA ALA A 525 13.67 0.31 -22.30
C ALA A 525 14.41 -1.00 -22.55
N LEU A 526 13.72 -2.13 -22.36
CA LEU A 526 14.32 -3.45 -22.53
C LEU A 526 15.24 -3.39 -23.75
N ALA A 527 16.48 -3.83 -23.56
CA ALA A 527 17.45 -3.79 -24.64
C ALA A 527 16.81 -4.43 -25.89
N ALA A 528 17.08 -3.90 -27.08
CA ALA A 528 16.35 -4.29 -28.29
C ALA A 528 16.43 -5.80 -28.60
N ASP A 529 17.40 -6.49 -27.99
CA ASP A 529 17.62 -7.94 -28.04
C ASP A 529 16.84 -8.75 -26.98
N ASP A 530 16.20 -8.13 -25.98
CA ASP A 530 15.32 -8.84 -25.05
C ASP A 530 14.03 -9.27 -25.79
N PRO A 531 13.70 -10.57 -25.83
CA PRO A 531 12.56 -11.05 -26.59
C PRO A 531 11.22 -10.41 -26.21
N LEU A 532 11.04 -10.00 -24.95
CA LEU A 532 9.82 -9.36 -24.47
C LEU A 532 9.65 -7.95 -25.05
N ALA A 533 10.71 -7.28 -25.49
CA ALA A 533 10.63 -5.95 -26.09
C ALA A 533 9.72 -5.91 -27.35
N ARG A 534 9.46 -7.06 -27.96
CA ARG A 534 8.62 -7.22 -29.18
C ARG A 534 7.13 -7.47 -28.90
N ILE A 535 6.75 -7.64 -27.63
CA ILE A 535 5.38 -7.89 -27.23
C ILE A 535 4.76 -6.58 -26.77
N ASP A 536 3.67 -6.13 -27.35
CA ASP A 536 2.95 -4.95 -26.83
C ASP A 536 1.76 -5.34 -25.95
N HIS A 537 1.25 -6.56 -26.13
CA HIS A 537 0.05 -7.03 -25.45
C HIS A 537 0.27 -8.41 -24.82
N VAL A 538 0.11 -8.51 -23.50
CA VAL A 538 0.00 -9.78 -22.79
C VAL A 538 -1.47 -10.02 -22.45
N VAL A 539 -1.99 -11.17 -22.86
CA VAL A 539 -3.38 -11.59 -22.63
C VAL A 539 -3.36 -12.85 -21.80
N VAL A 540 -4.06 -12.87 -20.68
CA VAL A 540 -4.19 -14.05 -19.81
C VAL A 540 -5.64 -14.50 -19.86
N LEU A 541 -5.87 -15.76 -20.23
CA LEU A 541 -7.13 -16.46 -20.01
C LEU A 541 -6.91 -17.43 -18.86
N MET A 542 -7.58 -17.19 -17.73
CA MET A 542 -7.52 -18.08 -16.57
C MET A 542 -8.85 -18.84 -16.41
N LEU A 543 -8.79 -20.16 -16.61
CA LEU A 543 -9.88 -21.12 -16.42
C LEU A 543 -9.86 -21.66 -14.97
N GLU A 544 -10.78 -22.58 -14.65
CA GLU A 544 -10.93 -23.16 -13.31
C GLU A 544 -10.55 -24.64 -13.22
N ASN A 545 -9.84 -24.93 -12.14
CA ASN A 545 -9.82 -26.17 -11.35
C ASN A 545 -9.55 -27.44 -12.18
N ARG A 546 -8.36 -27.51 -12.77
CA ARG A 546 -7.88 -28.66 -13.56
C ARG A 546 -6.40 -28.88 -13.37
N SER A 547 -6.01 -30.12 -13.06
CA SER A 547 -4.61 -30.52 -13.04
C SER A 547 -4.02 -30.63 -14.45
N PHE A 548 -2.70 -30.56 -14.55
CA PHE A 548 -1.98 -30.69 -15.81
C PHE A 548 -2.25 -32.05 -16.47
N ASP A 549 -2.08 -33.15 -15.75
CA ASP A 549 -2.29 -34.49 -16.32
C ASP A 549 -3.72 -34.75 -16.78
N HIS A 550 -4.71 -34.23 -16.06
CA HIS A 550 -6.13 -34.39 -16.41
C HIS A 550 -6.46 -33.84 -17.80
N MET A 551 -5.78 -32.77 -18.21
CA MET A 551 -6.07 -32.06 -19.46
C MET A 551 -5.03 -32.32 -20.55
N LEU A 552 -3.75 -32.44 -20.19
CA LEU A 552 -2.61 -32.47 -21.11
C LEU A 552 -1.67 -33.66 -20.87
N GLY A 553 -1.93 -34.52 -19.90
CA GLY A 553 -1.05 -35.66 -19.57
C GLY A 553 -0.80 -36.57 -20.76
N TYR A 554 -1.80 -36.76 -21.63
CA TYR A 554 -1.67 -37.56 -22.87
C TYR A 554 -1.26 -36.76 -24.12
N LEU A 555 -0.83 -35.50 -24.01
CA LEU A 555 -0.55 -34.62 -25.14
C LEU A 555 0.40 -35.23 -26.19
N TYR A 556 1.45 -35.93 -25.73
CA TYR A 556 2.48 -36.55 -26.57
C TYR A 556 2.67 -38.05 -26.31
N ALA A 557 1.64 -38.72 -25.79
CA ALA A 557 1.71 -40.15 -25.51
C ALA A 557 1.90 -40.99 -26.79
N ASP A 558 1.35 -40.53 -27.92
CA ASP A 558 1.52 -41.10 -29.27
C ASP A 558 2.97 -41.04 -29.80
N SER A 559 3.81 -40.23 -29.17
CA SER A 559 5.19 -39.94 -29.56
C SER A 559 6.19 -40.25 -28.43
N GLY A 560 5.76 -41.04 -27.43
CA GLY A 560 6.59 -41.44 -26.31
C GLY A 560 7.00 -40.27 -25.41
N ASN A 561 6.07 -39.33 -25.18
CA ASN A 561 6.27 -38.10 -24.41
C ASN A 561 7.44 -37.26 -24.93
N ARG A 562 7.46 -37.08 -26.25
CA ARG A 562 8.37 -36.16 -26.93
C ARG A 562 7.57 -35.20 -27.80
N SER A 563 7.89 -33.92 -27.71
CA SER A 563 7.27 -32.93 -28.57
C SER A 563 7.67 -33.14 -30.05
N PRO A 564 6.99 -32.47 -31.00
CA PRO A 564 7.30 -32.58 -32.43
C PRO A 564 8.75 -32.21 -32.79
N ILE A 565 9.43 -31.41 -31.95
CA ILE A 565 10.84 -31.03 -32.11
C ILE A 565 11.79 -31.91 -31.28
N GLY A 566 11.28 -32.99 -30.69
CA GLY A 566 12.06 -34.01 -29.98
C GLY A 566 12.35 -33.70 -28.51
N HIS A 567 11.84 -32.59 -27.96
CA HIS A 567 12.04 -32.24 -26.55
C HIS A 567 11.28 -33.21 -25.64
N PRO A 568 11.88 -33.66 -24.52
CA PRO A 568 11.16 -34.44 -23.52
C PRO A 568 9.97 -33.65 -22.95
N PHE A 569 8.87 -34.36 -22.70
CA PHE A 569 7.65 -33.84 -22.11
C PHE A 569 7.32 -34.64 -20.85
N ASP A 570 7.00 -33.96 -19.74
CA ASP A 570 6.68 -34.58 -18.45
C ASP A 570 5.18 -34.95 -18.41
N GLY A 571 4.78 -35.87 -19.29
CA GLY A 571 3.41 -36.36 -19.42
C GLY A 571 3.24 -37.81 -18.94
N LEU A 572 2.03 -38.34 -19.09
CA LEU A 572 1.66 -39.68 -18.64
C LEU A 572 2.25 -40.76 -19.55
N THR A 573 2.76 -41.83 -18.94
CA THR A 573 3.19 -43.06 -19.62
C THR A 573 2.05 -44.07 -19.76
N GLY A 574 0.95 -43.87 -19.02
CA GLY A 574 -0.16 -44.81 -18.90
C GLY A 574 0.08 -45.93 -17.89
N GLN A 575 1.18 -45.85 -17.12
CA GLN A 575 1.51 -46.78 -16.03
C GLN A 575 1.32 -46.17 -14.64
N GLU A 576 1.06 -44.86 -14.59
CA GLU A 576 0.77 -44.14 -13.36
C GLU A 576 -0.49 -44.71 -12.71
N ALA A 577 -0.49 -44.81 -11.39
CA ALA A 577 -1.61 -45.31 -10.62
C ALA A 577 -1.69 -44.65 -9.26
N ASN A 578 -2.88 -44.69 -8.67
CA ASN A 578 -3.18 -44.18 -7.34
C ASN A 578 -3.94 -45.27 -6.56
N PRO A 579 -3.61 -45.54 -5.29
CA PRO A 579 -4.33 -46.53 -4.50
C PRO A 579 -5.71 -46.02 -4.11
N ASP A 580 -6.71 -46.89 -4.12
CA ASP A 580 -7.96 -46.62 -3.44
C ASP A 580 -7.84 -46.75 -1.90
N ALA A 581 -8.93 -46.50 -1.19
CA ALA A 581 -8.97 -46.59 0.27
C ALA A 581 -8.67 -48.01 0.84
N GLN A 582 -8.65 -49.04 -0.01
CA GLN A 582 -8.28 -50.42 0.34
C GLN A 582 -6.86 -50.79 -0.13
N GLY A 583 -6.11 -49.84 -0.72
CA GLY A 583 -4.76 -50.04 -1.25
C GLY A 583 -4.72 -50.72 -2.61
N ARG A 584 -5.86 -50.88 -3.31
CA ARG A 584 -5.89 -51.43 -4.67
C ARG A 584 -5.41 -50.37 -5.66
N SER A 585 -4.51 -50.75 -6.55
CA SER A 585 -3.97 -49.86 -7.58
C SER A 585 -5.03 -49.50 -8.62
N VAL A 586 -5.33 -48.21 -8.77
CA VAL A 586 -6.22 -47.67 -9.81
C VAL A 586 -5.35 -46.93 -10.83
N PRO A 587 -5.20 -47.45 -12.07
CA PRO A 587 -4.35 -46.83 -13.07
C PRO A 587 -5.02 -45.59 -13.68
N VAL A 588 -4.20 -44.66 -14.19
CA VAL A 588 -4.69 -43.62 -15.11
C VAL A 588 -5.27 -44.26 -16.38
N PHE A 589 -6.32 -43.67 -16.94
CA PHE A 589 -6.91 -44.15 -18.20
C PHE A 589 -7.36 -43.00 -19.11
N PRO A 590 -7.28 -43.15 -20.44
CA PRO A 590 -7.87 -42.19 -21.35
C PRO A 590 -9.40 -42.27 -21.27
N ILE A 591 -10.06 -41.12 -21.10
CA ILE A 591 -11.53 -41.06 -21.10
C ILE A 591 -12.06 -41.51 -22.48
N ASP A 592 -13.05 -42.42 -22.47
CA ASP A 592 -13.79 -42.78 -23.67
C ASP A 592 -14.77 -41.64 -24.03
N PRO A 593 -14.65 -41.00 -25.22
CA PRO A 593 -15.57 -39.94 -25.63
C PRO A 593 -17.01 -40.40 -25.81
N GLN A 594 -17.27 -41.71 -25.90
CA GLN A 594 -18.62 -42.29 -25.96
C GLN A 594 -19.21 -42.58 -24.58
N ARG A 595 -18.44 -42.43 -23.50
CA ARG A 595 -18.94 -42.60 -22.13
C ARG A 595 -19.97 -41.51 -21.81
N ASP A 596 -21.01 -41.89 -21.07
CA ASP A 596 -21.94 -40.91 -20.52
C ASP A 596 -21.17 -39.87 -19.70
N HIS A 597 -21.51 -38.59 -19.91
CA HIS A 597 -20.87 -37.47 -19.22
C HIS A 597 -19.35 -37.36 -19.42
N ALA A 598 -18.78 -37.91 -20.50
CA ALA A 598 -17.33 -37.89 -20.74
C ALA A 598 -16.66 -36.51 -20.62
N TYR A 599 -17.34 -35.44 -21.05
CA TYR A 599 -16.85 -34.05 -20.98
C TYR A 599 -17.08 -33.35 -19.63
N PHE A 600 -17.64 -34.06 -18.64
CA PHE A 600 -17.88 -33.58 -17.28
C PHE A 600 -16.99 -34.32 -16.26
N MET A 601 -16.03 -35.13 -16.70
CA MET A 601 -15.14 -35.94 -15.85
C MET A 601 -14.36 -35.04 -14.85
N PRO A 602 -14.30 -35.38 -13.54
CA PRO A 602 -14.57 -36.68 -12.92
C PRO A 602 -16.04 -36.94 -12.54
N GLY A 603 -16.98 -36.09 -12.95
CA GLY A 603 -18.41 -36.31 -12.75
C GLY A 603 -18.96 -35.88 -11.40
N ALA A 604 -18.11 -35.43 -10.47
CA ALA A 604 -18.45 -34.68 -9.26
C ALA A 604 -17.40 -33.60 -9.02
N ASP A 605 -17.62 -32.76 -8.01
CA ASP A 605 -16.67 -31.72 -7.58
C ASP A 605 -15.68 -32.34 -6.56
N PRO A 606 -14.39 -32.55 -6.90
CA PRO A 606 -13.42 -33.13 -5.98
C PRO A 606 -13.03 -32.18 -4.84
N GLY A 607 -12.33 -32.71 -3.83
CA GLY A 607 -11.82 -31.88 -2.74
C GLY A 607 -10.66 -30.99 -3.21
N GLU A 608 -10.75 -29.68 -2.99
CA GLU A 608 -9.74 -28.70 -3.44
C GLU A 608 -9.18 -27.80 -2.32
N GLY A 609 -9.80 -27.83 -1.13
CA GLY A 609 -9.31 -27.12 0.05
C GLY A 609 -7.93 -27.58 0.53
N TYR A 610 -7.25 -26.75 1.33
CA TYR A 610 -5.91 -27.05 1.87
C TYR A 610 -5.81 -28.44 2.54
N ALA A 611 -6.84 -28.85 3.27
CA ALA A 611 -6.91 -30.16 3.91
C ALA A 611 -7.05 -31.31 2.89
N ALA A 612 -7.91 -31.17 1.88
CA ALA A 612 -8.10 -32.17 0.83
C ALA A 612 -6.84 -32.30 -0.03
N THR A 613 -6.25 -31.15 -0.42
CA THR A 613 -4.98 -31.12 -1.15
C THR A 613 -3.86 -31.81 -0.36
N ASN A 614 -3.78 -31.63 0.96
CA ASN A 614 -2.83 -32.39 1.78
C ASN A 614 -3.14 -33.89 1.80
N ALA A 615 -4.43 -34.28 1.87
CA ALA A 615 -4.81 -35.68 1.82
C ALA A 615 -4.37 -36.34 0.49
N GLN A 616 -4.50 -35.62 -0.62
CA GLN A 616 -4.05 -36.06 -1.95
C GLN A 616 -2.52 -36.20 -2.04
N LEU A 617 -1.78 -35.22 -1.52
CA LEU A 617 -0.32 -35.18 -1.58
C LEU A 617 0.35 -36.17 -0.60
N PHE A 618 -0.20 -36.31 0.61
CA PHE A 618 0.47 -36.98 1.74
C PHE A 618 -0.30 -38.17 2.33
N GLY A 619 -1.52 -38.44 1.86
CA GLY A 619 -2.42 -39.42 2.50
C GLY A 619 -2.97 -38.96 3.86
N SER A 620 -2.80 -37.68 4.21
CA SER A 620 -3.18 -37.07 5.49
C SER A 620 -3.59 -35.62 5.27
N ILE A 621 -4.64 -35.16 5.96
CA ILE A 621 -5.07 -33.75 5.90
C ILE A 621 -4.03 -32.75 6.47
N HIS A 622 -3.02 -33.26 7.18
CA HIS A 622 -1.88 -32.51 7.67
C HIS A 622 -0.61 -32.94 6.93
N ALA A 623 0.17 -31.96 6.47
CA ALA A 623 1.47 -32.21 5.87
C ALA A 623 2.49 -32.75 6.90
N PRO A 624 3.34 -33.73 6.52
CA PRO A 624 4.42 -34.21 7.38
C PRO A 624 5.58 -33.20 7.44
N THR A 625 6.57 -33.48 8.29
CA THR A 625 7.84 -32.73 8.36
C THR A 625 9.00 -33.71 8.20
N PRO A 626 9.78 -33.66 7.09
CA PRO A 626 9.62 -32.79 5.93
C PRO A 626 8.35 -33.10 5.09
N PRO A 627 7.83 -32.13 4.32
CA PRO A 627 6.59 -32.28 3.55
C PRO A 627 6.83 -33.00 2.21
N ASP A 628 7.25 -34.25 2.26
CA ASP A 628 7.56 -35.06 1.07
C ASP A 628 6.27 -35.63 0.46
N ALA A 629 5.83 -35.07 -0.67
CA ALA A 629 4.59 -35.46 -1.34
C ALA A 629 4.78 -36.75 -2.15
N THR A 630 3.81 -37.67 -2.03
CA THR A 630 3.77 -38.94 -2.76
C THR A 630 2.76 -38.93 -3.90
N ASN A 631 1.78 -38.01 -3.85
CA ASN A 631 0.65 -37.91 -4.77
C ASN A 631 -0.18 -39.21 -4.83
N GLN A 632 -0.27 -39.96 -3.72
CA GLN A 632 -0.96 -41.26 -3.64
C GLN A 632 -2.34 -41.21 -2.98
N GLY A 633 -2.91 -40.02 -2.72
CA GLY A 633 -4.17 -39.89 -1.98
C GLY A 633 -5.43 -39.55 -2.79
N PHE A 634 -5.32 -39.34 -4.11
CA PHE A 634 -6.39 -38.79 -4.95
C PHE A 634 -7.66 -39.64 -5.01
N VAL A 635 -7.55 -40.95 -5.22
CA VAL A 635 -8.73 -41.83 -5.30
C VAL A 635 -9.42 -41.94 -3.94
N ALA A 636 -8.64 -42.03 -2.86
CA ALA A 636 -9.17 -42.09 -1.50
C ALA A 636 -9.86 -40.77 -1.09
N ASP A 637 -9.26 -39.62 -1.41
CA ASP A 637 -9.84 -38.30 -1.13
C ASP A 637 -11.11 -38.05 -1.97
N PHE A 638 -11.12 -38.46 -3.24
CA PHE A 638 -12.31 -38.34 -4.07
C PHE A 638 -13.45 -39.25 -3.59
N ALA A 639 -13.14 -40.49 -3.15
CA ALA A 639 -14.13 -41.36 -2.51
C ALA A 639 -14.76 -40.71 -1.27
N TYR A 640 -13.93 -40.11 -0.40
CA TYR A 640 -14.39 -39.36 0.77
C TYR A 640 -15.29 -38.18 0.38
N THR A 641 -14.88 -37.45 -0.67
CA THR A 641 -15.61 -36.27 -1.16
C THR A 641 -16.97 -36.65 -1.73
N LEU A 642 -17.07 -37.73 -2.51
CA LEU A 642 -18.35 -38.25 -3.01
C LEU A 642 -19.34 -38.57 -1.88
N ASP A 643 -18.88 -39.24 -0.82
CA ASP A 643 -19.68 -39.54 0.36
C ASP A 643 -20.14 -38.26 1.09
N TRP A 644 -19.30 -37.22 1.11
CA TRP A 644 -19.65 -35.92 1.68
C TRP A 644 -20.66 -35.16 0.81
N GLU A 645 -20.43 -35.06 -0.49
CA GLU A 645 -21.30 -34.40 -1.46
C GLU A 645 -22.72 -34.98 -1.43
N GLN A 646 -22.81 -36.32 -1.36
CA GLN A 646 -24.09 -37.02 -1.26
C GLN A 646 -24.86 -36.61 -0.01
N ARG A 647 -24.19 -36.51 1.15
CA ARG A 647 -24.79 -36.06 2.42
C ARG A 647 -25.16 -34.57 2.38
N ALA A 648 -24.32 -33.75 1.74
CA ALA A 648 -24.55 -32.32 1.55
C ALA A 648 -25.59 -32.00 0.46
N ARG A 649 -26.09 -33.02 -0.25
CA ARG A 649 -27.03 -32.91 -1.38
C ARG A 649 -26.47 -32.02 -2.51
N ARG A 650 -25.16 -32.11 -2.75
CA ARG A 650 -24.47 -31.50 -3.90
C ARG A 650 -24.65 -32.35 -5.16
N SER A 651 -24.18 -31.85 -6.30
CA SER A 651 -24.53 -32.40 -7.62
C SER A 651 -23.52 -33.43 -8.11
N ILE A 652 -23.80 -34.71 -7.90
CA ILE A 652 -23.04 -35.84 -8.44
C ILE A 652 -23.71 -36.32 -9.73
N LEU A 653 -22.97 -36.45 -10.84
CA LEU A 653 -23.50 -37.02 -12.07
C LEU A 653 -23.76 -38.53 -11.93
N PRO A 654 -24.83 -39.07 -12.56
CA PRO A 654 -25.09 -40.51 -12.51
C PRO A 654 -23.91 -41.33 -13.03
N GLY A 655 -23.52 -42.34 -12.26
CA GLY A 655 -22.44 -43.26 -12.64
C GLY A 655 -21.03 -42.81 -12.26
N THR A 656 -20.87 -41.66 -11.60
CA THR A 656 -19.59 -41.23 -11.04
C THR A 656 -19.09 -42.22 -9.99
N GLN A 657 -17.83 -42.63 -10.07
CA GLN A 657 -17.14 -43.52 -9.13
C GLN A 657 -15.80 -42.90 -8.68
N PRO A 658 -15.23 -43.32 -7.53
CA PRO A 658 -13.94 -42.81 -7.07
C PRO A 658 -12.79 -42.96 -8.08
N GLU A 659 -12.80 -44.01 -8.90
CA GLU A 659 -11.78 -44.26 -9.91
C GLU A 659 -11.80 -43.23 -11.05
N ASP A 660 -12.90 -42.47 -11.21
CA ASP A 660 -13.05 -41.49 -12.27
C ASP A 660 -12.10 -40.29 -12.13
N ILE A 661 -11.52 -40.06 -10.95
CA ILE A 661 -10.46 -39.05 -10.75
C ILE A 661 -9.17 -39.39 -11.51
N MET A 662 -9.02 -40.65 -11.93
CA MET A 662 -7.90 -41.15 -12.73
C MET A 662 -8.19 -41.15 -14.24
N GLY A 663 -9.35 -40.65 -14.66
CA GLY A 663 -9.72 -40.51 -16.07
C GLY A 663 -9.20 -39.21 -16.67
N MET A 664 -8.32 -39.29 -17.68
CA MET A 664 -7.67 -38.13 -18.29
C MET A 664 -8.17 -37.86 -19.70
N TYR A 665 -8.32 -36.59 -20.06
CA TYR A 665 -8.71 -36.20 -21.41
C TYR A 665 -7.61 -36.51 -22.42
N THR A 666 -8.01 -36.87 -23.64
CA THR A 666 -7.10 -37.13 -24.75
C THR A 666 -7.03 -35.92 -25.70
N PRO A 667 -5.97 -35.82 -26.53
CA PRO A 667 -5.89 -34.77 -27.54
C PRO A 667 -7.05 -34.72 -28.53
N ALA A 668 -7.71 -35.85 -28.78
CA ALA A 668 -8.90 -35.92 -29.64
C ALA A 668 -10.14 -35.30 -28.99
N MET A 669 -10.23 -35.33 -27.65
CA MET A 669 -11.32 -34.73 -26.89
C MET A 669 -11.10 -33.25 -26.61
N LEU A 670 -9.84 -32.81 -26.49
CA LEU A 670 -9.46 -31.41 -26.28
C LEU A 670 -8.63 -30.86 -27.46
N PRO A 671 -9.20 -30.84 -28.69
CA PRO A 671 -8.46 -30.52 -29.90
C PRO A 671 -7.97 -29.06 -29.96
N VAL A 672 -8.61 -28.14 -29.25
CA VAL A 672 -8.21 -26.73 -29.19
C VAL A 672 -7.04 -26.57 -28.24
N LEU A 673 -7.16 -26.96 -26.96
CA LEU A 673 -6.07 -26.85 -25.99
C LEU A 673 -4.83 -27.64 -26.46
N SER A 674 -5.04 -28.88 -26.92
CA SER A 674 -3.95 -29.71 -27.44
C SER A 674 -3.37 -29.16 -28.74
N GLY A 675 -4.21 -28.61 -29.62
CA GLY A 675 -3.76 -27.97 -30.85
C GLY A 675 -2.89 -26.74 -30.60
N LEU A 676 -3.24 -25.91 -29.60
CA LEU A 676 -2.43 -24.76 -29.18
C LEU A 676 -1.11 -25.21 -28.53
N ALA A 677 -1.16 -26.22 -27.64
CA ALA A 677 0.01 -26.78 -26.99
C ALA A 677 1.01 -27.37 -28.00
N ARG A 678 0.52 -28.12 -29.01
CA ARG A 678 1.34 -28.65 -30.11
C ARG A 678 1.81 -27.57 -31.07
N GLY A 679 0.98 -26.56 -31.32
CA GLY A 679 1.23 -25.49 -32.28
C GLY A 679 2.19 -24.40 -31.80
N TYR A 680 2.32 -24.22 -30.48
CA TYR A 680 3.14 -23.19 -29.83
C TYR A 680 3.95 -23.81 -28.69
N ALA A 681 3.75 -23.36 -27.44
CA ALA A 681 4.46 -23.87 -26.28
C ALA A 681 3.51 -24.40 -25.19
N VAL A 682 3.88 -25.54 -24.60
CA VAL A 682 3.27 -26.09 -23.38
C VAL A 682 4.26 -25.98 -22.23
N CYS A 683 3.77 -25.57 -21.06
CA CYS A 683 4.54 -25.58 -19.81
C CYS A 683 4.15 -26.82 -19.00
N ASP A 684 5.01 -27.83 -18.97
CA ASP A 684 4.78 -29.09 -18.25
C ASP A 684 5.29 -29.08 -16.81
N ARG A 685 5.79 -27.92 -16.35
CA ARG A 685 6.22 -27.64 -14.98
C ARG A 685 5.75 -26.28 -14.49
N TRP A 686 4.47 -25.99 -14.71
CA TRP A 686 3.76 -24.85 -14.13
C TRP A 686 2.89 -25.32 -12.96
N PHE A 687 3.12 -24.76 -11.78
CA PHE A 687 2.45 -25.16 -10.54
C PHE A 687 1.48 -24.07 -10.08
N SER A 688 0.39 -24.45 -9.39
CA SER A 688 -0.37 -23.47 -8.63
C SER A 688 0.52 -22.89 -7.52
N SER A 689 0.39 -21.59 -7.25
CA SER A 689 1.30 -20.90 -6.32
C SER A 689 1.19 -21.44 -4.89
N VAL A 690 0.00 -21.90 -4.49
CA VAL A 690 -0.26 -22.48 -3.17
C VAL A 690 -1.18 -23.70 -3.26
N PRO A 691 -1.03 -24.69 -2.35
CA PRO A 691 -1.78 -25.96 -2.37
C PRO A 691 -3.18 -25.81 -1.76
N THR A 692 -4.05 -25.01 -2.39
CA THR A 692 -5.42 -24.76 -1.93
C THR A 692 -6.30 -24.20 -3.07
N GLU A 693 -7.51 -23.77 -2.70
CA GLU A 693 -8.63 -23.30 -3.53
C GLU A 693 -8.33 -22.09 -4.44
N THR A 694 -9.35 -21.72 -5.19
CA THR A 694 -9.38 -20.71 -6.25
C THR A 694 -8.92 -19.32 -5.82
N LEU A 695 -9.52 -18.71 -4.80
CA LEU A 695 -9.27 -17.29 -4.48
C LEU A 695 -7.83 -17.01 -4.03
N PRO A 696 -7.20 -17.82 -3.17
CA PRO A 696 -5.78 -17.66 -2.87
C PRO A 696 -4.90 -17.75 -4.12
N ASN A 697 -5.11 -18.72 -5.01
CA ASN A 697 -4.29 -18.86 -6.21
C ASN A 697 -4.51 -17.73 -7.23
N ARG A 698 -5.75 -17.26 -7.41
CA ARG A 698 -6.04 -16.04 -8.20
C ARG A 698 -5.42 -14.80 -7.56
N ALA A 699 -5.33 -14.76 -6.23
CA ALA A 699 -4.62 -13.70 -5.50
C ALA A 699 -3.12 -13.72 -5.79
N PHE A 700 -2.47 -14.88 -5.80
CA PHE A 700 -1.08 -14.99 -6.24
C PHE A 700 -0.90 -14.57 -7.71
N ALA A 701 -1.82 -14.92 -8.60
CA ALA A 701 -1.77 -14.53 -10.01
C ALA A 701 -1.92 -13.02 -10.26
N SER A 702 -2.50 -12.29 -9.30
CA SER A 702 -2.80 -10.86 -9.43
C SER A 702 -1.98 -9.97 -8.49
N ALA A 703 -1.51 -10.50 -7.36
CA ALA A 703 -0.92 -9.74 -6.25
C ALA A 703 0.33 -10.41 -5.62
N ALA A 704 0.74 -11.58 -6.11
CA ALA A 704 1.86 -12.36 -5.57
C ALA A 704 1.76 -12.74 -4.08
N THR A 705 0.57 -12.63 -3.47
CA THR A 705 0.26 -13.03 -2.10
C THR A 705 -1.24 -13.21 -1.93
N SER A 706 -1.64 -14.08 -1.02
CA SER A 706 -3.00 -14.20 -0.50
C SER A 706 -3.17 -13.53 0.87
N GLN A 707 -2.17 -12.77 1.36
CA GLN A 707 -2.15 -12.13 2.68
C GLN A 707 -2.34 -13.13 3.85
N GLY A 708 -1.85 -14.35 3.69
CA GLY A 708 -1.99 -15.40 4.68
C GLY A 708 -3.23 -16.27 4.51
N HIS A 709 -4.17 -15.91 3.62
CA HIS A 709 -5.40 -16.68 3.42
C HIS A 709 -5.20 -17.91 2.56
N MET A 710 -5.82 -19.03 2.94
CA MET A 710 -5.65 -20.34 2.32
C MET A 710 -7.00 -21.00 2.00
N ASN A 711 -8.09 -20.24 1.91
CA ASN A 711 -9.41 -20.69 1.51
C ASN A 711 -10.18 -19.56 0.80
N ASP A 712 -11.37 -19.88 0.31
CA ASP A 712 -12.27 -18.94 -0.38
C ASP A 712 -13.14 -18.06 0.54
N ASP A 713 -12.93 -18.11 1.86
CA ASP A 713 -13.68 -17.26 2.79
C ASP A 713 -13.26 -15.79 2.65
N THR A 714 -11.97 -15.53 2.43
CA THR A 714 -11.47 -14.19 2.11
C THR A 714 -11.61 -13.90 0.62
N LYS A 715 -12.49 -12.93 0.32
CA LYS A 715 -12.88 -12.58 -1.06
C LYS A 715 -12.36 -11.24 -1.53
N HIS A 716 -11.89 -10.42 -0.58
CA HIS A 716 -11.39 -9.07 -0.81
C HIS A 716 -9.99 -8.93 -0.20
N PHE A 717 -9.02 -8.57 -1.03
CA PHE A 717 -7.62 -8.39 -0.68
C PHE A 717 -7.26 -6.90 -0.67
N THR A 718 -6.50 -6.51 0.34
CA THR A 718 -6.08 -5.13 0.59
C THR A 718 -4.66 -4.85 0.09
N CYS A 719 -3.94 -5.89 -0.34
CA CYS A 719 -2.63 -5.77 -0.95
C CYS A 719 -2.71 -5.08 -2.34
N PRO A 720 -1.61 -4.43 -2.80
CA PRO A 720 -1.52 -3.95 -4.16
C PRO A 720 -1.60 -5.09 -5.17
N SER A 721 -2.28 -4.86 -6.29
CA SER A 721 -2.31 -5.79 -7.42
C SER A 721 -1.41 -5.32 -8.56
N ILE A 722 -1.15 -6.21 -9.51
CA ILE A 722 -0.45 -5.91 -10.76
C ILE A 722 -1.22 -4.89 -11.60
N PHE A 723 -2.55 -4.89 -11.53
CA PHE A 723 -3.39 -3.88 -12.18
C PHE A 723 -3.10 -2.50 -11.58
N GLY A 724 -2.98 -2.41 -10.25
CA GLY A 724 -2.53 -1.20 -9.57
C GLY A 724 -1.12 -0.78 -10.00
N ARG A 725 -0.20 -1.71 -10.23
CA ARG A 725 1.17 -1.40 -10.73
C ARG A 725 1.16 -0.88 -12.17
N LEU A 726 0.33 -1.48 -13.03
CA LEU A 726 0.17 -1.05 -14.43
C LEU A 726 -0.47 0.34 -14.49
N GLU A 727 -1.52 0.58 -13.69
CA GLU A 727 -2.16 1.89 -13.53
C GLU A 727 -1.13 2.94 -13.07
N GLN A 728 -0.37 2.64 -12.02
CA GLN A 728 0.69 3.50 -11.50
C GLN A 728 1.80 3.76 -12.52
N ALA A 729 2.03 2.88 -13.48
CA ALA A 729 3.03 3.06 -14.53
C ALA A 729 2.46 3.75 -15.80
N GLY A 730 1.17 4.09 -15.82
CA GLY A 730 0.49 4.63 -17.00
C GLY A 730 0.40 3.62 -18.15
N ILE A 731 0.32 2.34 -17.82
CA ILE A 731 0.26 1.23 -18.78
C ILE A 731 -1.18 0.73 -18.81
N ASP A 732 -1.77 0.74 -20.00
CA ASP A 732 -3.17 0.37 -20.17
C ASP A 732 -3.41 -1.12 -19.88
N TRP A 733 -4.49 -1.39 -19.15
CA TRP A 733 -4.90 -2.74 -18.78
C TRP A 733 -6.42 -2.87 -18.84
N SER A 734 -6.93 -4.09 -18.99
CA SER A 734 -8.36 -4.34 -18.84
C SER A 734 -8.66 -5.74 -18.33
N ILE A 735 -9.78 -5.87 -17.63
CA ILE A 735 -10.35 -7.15 -17.20
C ILE A 735 -11.67 -7.37 -17.92
N TYR A 736 -11.81 -8.52 -18.56
CA TYR A 736 -13.00 -8.88 -19.31
C TYR A 736 -13.64 -10.14 -18.72
N GLY A 737 -14.84 -9.99 -18.15
CA GLY A 737 -15.70 -11.13 -17.86
C GLY A 737 -16.30 -11.70 -19.15
N TYR A 738 -16.71 -12.96 -19.17
CA TYR A 738 -17.26 -13.53 -20.41
C TYR A 738 -18.59 -12.87 -20.82
N ASP A 739 -19.66 -13.12 -20.03
CA ASP A 739 -21.01 -12.61 -20.25
C ASP A 739 -21.54 -11.75 -19.09
N ALA A 740 -20.81 -11.73 -17.98
CA ALA A 740 -21.09 -10.97 -16.76
C ALA A 740 -19.94 -10.00 -16.43
N GLU A 741 -20.10 -9.25 -15.34
CA GLU A 741 -18.99 -8.46 -14.78
C GLU A 741 -17.89 -9.40 -14.28
N PRO A 742 -16.61 -9.03 -14.46
CA PRO A 742 -15.52 -9.86 -13.97
C PRO A 742 -15.51 -9.92 -12.44
N LEU A 743 -15.17 -11.07 -11.88
CA LEU A 743 -14.96 -11.31 -10.46
C LEU A 743 -13.80 -10.47 -9.93
N THR A 744 -12.65 -10.48 -10.62
CA THR A 744 -11.44 -9.78 -10.16
C THR A 744 -11.67 -8.27 -9.94
N ARG A 745 -12.65 -7.69 -10.64
CA ARG A 745 -13.10 -6.31 -10.45
C ARG A 745 -13.38 -5.93 -9.00
N TYR A 746 -13.84 -6.89 -8.20
CA TYR A 746 -14.28 -6.66 -6.82
C TYR A 746 -13.38 -7.32 -5.77
N THR A 747 -12.32 -8.01 -6.21
CA THR A 747 -11.43 -8.77 -5.30
C THR A 747 -10.28 -7.95 -4.75
N PHE A 748 -9.87 -6.86 -5.42
CA PHE A 748 -8.79 -5.99 -4.95
C PHE A 748 -9.26 -4.56 -4.81
N ALA A 749 -8.77 -3.87 -3.78
CA ALA A 749 -9.16 -2.50 -3.50
C ALA A 749 -8.78 -1.52 -4.63
N ASP A 750 -7.62 -1.70 -5.26
CA ASP A 750 -7.16 -0.84 -6.37
C ASP A 750 -7.94 -1.11 -7.66
N VAL A 751 -8.26 -2.36 -7.97
CA VAL A 751 -9.12 -2.74 -9.10
C VAL A 751 -10.54 -2.22 -8.89
N THR A 752 -11.13 -2.39 -7.70
CA THR A 752 -12.51 -1.95 -7.40
C THR A 752 -12.67 -0.43 -7.60
N ARG A 753 -11.61 0.33 -7.33
CA ARG A 753 -11.60 1.80 -7.46
C ARG A 753 -11.24 2.29 -8.85
N ALA A 754 -10.75 1.42 -9.75
CA ALA A 754 -10.34 1.81 -11.08
C ALA A 754 -11.49 2.39 -11.92
N SER A 755 -11.11 3.11 -12.98
CA SER A 755 -12.04 3.68 -13.96
C SER A 755 -12.82 2.58 -14.69
N GLU A 756 -14.08 2.86 -15.05
CA GLU A 756 -14.94 1.94 -15.80
C GLU A 756 -14.34 1.49 -17.13
N GLN A 757 -13.44 2.29 -17.71
CA GLN A 757 -12.77 1.99 -18.99
C GLN A 757 -11.96 0.70 -18.96
N HIS A 758 -11.49 0.26 -17.78
CA HIS A 758 -10.68 -0.96 -17.62
C HIS A 758 -11.52 -2.23 -17.55
N PHE A 759 -12.85 -2.12 -17.59
CA PHE A 759 -13.74 -3.26 -17.41
C PHE A 759 -14.66 -3.43 -18.61
N GLY A 760 -14.72 -4.65 -19.11
CA GLY A 760 -15.61 -4.99 -20.21
C GLY A 760 -16.07 -6.43 -20.15
N ARG A 761 -16.72 -6.85 -21.23
CA ARG A 761 -17.08 -8.25 -21.46
C ARG A 761 -16.30 -8.82 -22.64
N PHE A 762 -16.40 -10.13 -22.85
CA PHE A 762 -15.67 -10.79 -23.94
C PHE A 762 -16.00 -10.23 -25.33
N ARG A 763 -17.22 -9.72 -25.54
CA ARG A 763 -17.57 -9.00 -26.78
C ARG A 763 -16.73 -7.73 -27.01
N ASP A 764 -16.38 -7.04 -25.93
CA ASP A 764 -15.62 -5.79 -25.95
C ASP A 764 -14.14 -6.09 -26.20
N PHE A 765 -13.60 -7.16 -25.58
CA PHE A 765 -12.29 -7.72 -25.94
C PHE A 765 -12.18 -8.07 -27.43
N LYS A 766 -13.19 -8.77 -27.99
CA LYS A 766 -13.22 -9.10 -29.43
C LYS A 766 -13.27 -7.85 -30.31
N ALA A 767 -13.92 -6.79 -29.86
CA ALA A 767 -13.95 -5.51 -30.56
C ALA A 767 -12.57 -4.82 -30.50
N ALA A 768 -11.94 -4.78 -29.33
CA ALA A 768 -10.59 -4.23 -29.13
C ALA A 768 -9.54 -4.97 -29.97
N ALA A 769 -9.55 -6.31 -29.95
CA ALA A 769 -8.67 -7.16 -30.76
C ALA A 769 -8.83 -6.87 -32.26
N ARG A 770 -10.07 -6.79 -32.75
CA ARG A 770 -10.37 -6.49 -34.16
C ARG A 770 -9.91 -5.09 -34.57
N ALA A 771 -10.06 -4.12 -33.67
CA ALA A 771 -9.69 -2.73 -33.93
C ALA A 771 -8.17 -2.48 -33.82
N GLY A 772 -7.41 -3.41 -33.23
CA GLY A 772 -5.99 -3.21 -32.93
C GLY A 772 -5.73 -2.37 -31.67
N ASN A 773 -6.76 -2.18 -30.84
CA ASN A 773 -6.74 -1.36 -29.62
C ASN A 773 -6.72 -2.25 -28.37
N LEU A 774 -5.97 -3.35 -28.38
CA LEU A 774 -5.79 -4.15 -27.18
C LEU A 774 -5.01 -3.34 -26.13
N PRO A 775 -5.38 -3.40 -24.85
CA PRO A 775 -4.55 -2.91 -23.76
C PRO A 775 -3.20 -3.63 -23.71
N ALA A 776 -2.24 -3.07 -22.98
CA ALA A 776 -0.95 -3.74 -22.79
C ALA A 776 -1.12 -5.03 -21.97
N TYR A 777 -2.04 -5.06 -21.01
CA TYR A 777 -2.42 -6.27 -20.27
C TYR A 777 -3.93 -6.51 -20.31
N SER A 778 -4.35 -7.70 -20.75
CA SER A 778 -5.76 -8.11 -20.73
C SER A 778 -5.95 -9.38 -19.91
N PHE A 779 -6.80 -9.35 -18.88
CA PHE A 779 -7.14 -10.51 -18.07
C PHE A 779 -8.57 -10.97 -18.38
N LEU A 780 -8.72 -12.20 -18.86
CA LEU A 780 -9.98 -12.77 -19.32
C LEU A 780 -10.49 -13.79 -18.32
N GLU A 781 -11.75 -13.64 -17.94
CA GLU A 781 -12.44 -14.55 -17.05
C GLU A 781 -13.60 -15.28 -17.75
N PRO A 782 -13.80 -16.57 -17.46
CA PRO A 782 -14.88 -17.35 -18.04
C PRO A 782 -16.24 -16.99 -17.42
N SER A 783 -17.27 -17.65 -17.91
CA SER A 783 -18.58 -17.70 -17.27
C SER A 783 -18.58 -18.80 -16.22
N TRP A 784 -18.89 -18.42 -14.98
CA TRP A 784 -18.74 -19.23 -13.77
C TRP A 784 -19.85 -20.26 -13.52
N GLY A 785 -20.98 -20.19 -14.23
CA GLY A 785 -22.10 -21.09 -14.00
C GLY A 785 -21.78 -22.53 -14.39
N ALA A 786 -22.55 -23.50 -13.88
CA ALA A 786 -22.43 -24.90 -14.31
C ALA A 786 -22.82 -25.15 -15.79
N ASP A 787 -23.48 -24.18 -16.42
CA ASP A 787 -23.69 -24.09 -17.87
C ASP A 787 -22.70 -23.14 -18.56
N GLY A 788 -21.69 -22.66 -17.85
CA GLY A 788 -20.67 -21.74 -18.30
C GLY A 788 -19.52 -22.43 -19.03
N ASN A 789 -18.37 -21.78 -19.08
CA ASN A 789 -17.20 -22.21 -19.85
C ASN A 789 -15.89 -22.12 -19.03
N SER A 790 -15.97 -22.12 -17.69
CA SER A 790 -14.80 -22.07 -16.80
C SER A 790 -13.99 -23.36 -16.78
N GLN A 791 -14.62 -24.48 -17.13
CA GLN A 791 -14.07 -25.84 -16.98
C GLN A 791 -13.86 -26.29 -15.53
N HIS A 792 -14.47 -25.64 -14.52
CA HIS A 792 -14.52 -26.17 -13.14
C HIS A 792 -15.03 -27.62 -13.11
N PRO A 793 -14.59 -28.53 -12.23
CA PRO A 793 -15.15 -29.87 -12.11
C PRO A 793 -16.51 -29.81 -11.42
N ASN A 794 -17.55 -30.46 -11.88
CA ASN A 794 -17.76 -31.36 -13.00
C ASN A 794 -18.45 -30.67 -14.18
N TYR A 795 -18.03 -29.48 -14.59
CA TYR A 795 -18.62 -28.73 -15.70
C TYR A 795 -18.07 -29.18 -17.06
N ASP A 796 -18.82 -28.86 -18.10
CA ASP A 796 -18.55 -29.28 -19.48
C ASP A 796 -17.29 -28.63 -20.06
N VAL A 797 -16.20 -29.40 -20.20
CA VAL A 797 -14.93 -28.88 -20.69
C VAL A 797 -14.98 -28.47 -22.17
N ALA A 798 -15.92 -28.98 -22.97
CA ALA A 798 -16.08 -28.60 -24.37
C ALA A 798 -16.45 -27.12 -24.54
N ARG A 799 -17.12 -26.52 -23.55
CA ARG A 799 -17.46 -25.09 -23.57
C ARG A 799 -16.22 -24.21 -23.36
N GLY A 800 -15.28 -24.66 -22.53
CA GLY A 800 -13.98 -24.01 -22.37
C GLY A 800 -13.10 -24.12 -23.62
N GLU A 801 -13.15 -25.25 -24.34
CA GLU A 801 -12.51 -25.40 -25.65
C GLU A 801 -13.01 -24.35 -26.66
N GLN A 802 -14.33 -24.10 -26.67
CA GLN A 802 -14.90 -23.04 -27.51
C GLN A 802 -14.43 -21.64 -27.08
N LEU A 803 -14.32 -21.36 -25.78
CA LEU A 803 -13.79 -20.09 -25.28
C LEU A 803 -12.33 -19.87 -25.72
N MET A 804 -11.46 -20.87 -25.54
CA MET A 804 -10.07 -20.82 -25.97
C MET A 804 -9.96 -20.57 -27.48
N LEU A 805 -10.79 -21.26 -28.28
CA LEU A 805 -10.84 -21.08 -29.73
C LEU A 805 -11.27 -19.66 -30.13
N ASP A 806 -12.26 -19.11 -29.44
CA ASP A 806 -12.76 -17.76 -29.70
C ASP A 806 -11.73 -16.69 -29.32
N VAL A 807 -11.03 -16.85 -28.19
CA VAL A 807 -9.93 -15.96 -27.76
C VAL A 807 -8.81 -15.99 -28.78
N TYR A 808 -8.34 -17.18 -29.15
CA TYR A 808 -7.29 -17.36 -30.14
C TYR A 808 -7.65 -16.73 -31.48
N ARG A 809 -8.86 -16.98 -31.99
CA ARG A 809 -9.32 -16.40 -33.27
C ARG A 809 -9.45 -14.89 -33.21
N ALA A 810 -9.93 -14.33 -32.09
CA ALA A 810 -10.04 -12.89 -31.90
C ALA A 810 -8.66 -12.21 -31.97
N LEU A 811 -7.66 -12.77 -31.29
CA LEU A 811 -6.30 -12.24 -31.30
C LEU A 811 -5.63 -12.43 -32.67
N ARG A 812 -5.69 -13.64 -33.21
CA ARG A 812 -5.04 -14.01 -34.47
C ARG A 812 -5.53 -13.21 -35.67
N SER A 813 -6.83 -12.90 -35.71
CA SER A 813 -7.43 -12.10 -36.79
C SER A 813 -7.23 -10.60 -36.60
N GLY A 814 -6.76 -10.16 -35.43
CA GLY A 814 -6.49 -8.76 -35.12
C GLY A 814 -5.15 -8.28 -35.67
N PRO A 815 -5.00 -6.96 -35.94
CA PRO A 815 -3.76 -6.40 -36.49
C PRO A 815 -2.59 -6.43 -35.50
N ALA A 816 -2.85 -6.66 -34.21
CA ALA A 816 -1.83 -6.73 -33.16
C ALA A 816 -1.23 -8.15 -32.97
N TRP A 817 -1.69 -9.16 -33.70
CA TRP A 817 -1.29 -10.57 -33.48
C TRP A 817 0.23 -10.80 -33.38
N ALA A 818 1.01 -10.15 -34.26
CA ALA A 818 2.46 -10.29 -34.33
C ALA A 818 3.22 -9.88 -33.04
N ARG A 819 2.56 -9.12 -32.16
CA ARG A 819 3.10 -8.51 -30.95
C ARG A 819 2.28 -8.87 -29.71
N THR A 820 1.54 -9.99 -29.76
CA THR A 820 0.73 -10.49 -28.65
C THR A 820 1.29 -11.78 -28.09
N LEU A 821 1.28 -11.89 -26.76
CA LEU A 821 1.51 -13.12 -26.01
C LEU A 821 0.21 -13.48 -25.28
N LEU A 822 -0.39 -14.62 -25.65
CA LEU A 822 -1.52 -15.20 -24.94
C LEU A 822 -1.01 -16.30 -23.99
N ILE A 823 -1.44 -16.23 -22.74
CA ILE A 823 -1.23 -17.22 -21.68
C ILE A 823 -2.59 -17.84 -21.37
N ILE A 824 -2.73 -19.14 -21.59
CA ILE A 824 -3.91 -19.90 -21.15
C ILE A 824 -3.48 -20.72 -19.95
N THR A 825 -4.13 -20.54 -18.81
CA THR A 825 -3.80 -21.23 -17.56
C THR A 825 -5.04 -21.48 -16.71
N TYR A 826 -4.86 -22.13 -15.56
CA TYR A 826 -5.90 -22.44 -14.58
C TYR A 826 -5.43 -21.91 -13.22
N ASP A 827 -6.37 -21.62 -12.33
CA ASP A 827 -6.08 -21.17 -10.97
C ASP A 827 -5.51 -22.29 -10.08
N GLU A 828 -6.09 -23.48 -10.06
CA GLU A 828 -5.57 -24.63 -9.31
C GLU A 828 -6.00 -25.98 -9.94
N HIS A 829 -5.74 -27.11 -9.27
CA HIS A 829 -5.84 -28.45 -9.85
C HIS A 829 -7.24 -29.09 -9.72
N GLY A 830 -8.11 -28.55 -8.89
CA GLY A 830 -9.51 -28.92 -8.71
C GLY A 830 -9.70 -30.28 -8.05
N GLY A 831 -8.69 -30.74 -7.30
CA GLY A 831 -8.58 -32.11 -6.81
C GLY A 831 -8.37 -33.17 -7.88
N CYS A 832 -8.23 -32.81 -9.16
CA CYS A 832 -7.88 -33.75 -10.23
C CYS A 832 -6.45 -34.26 -10.07
N TYR A 833 -6.22 -35.52 -10.45
CA TYR A 833 -4.92 -36.18 -10.27
C TYR A 833 -3.81 -35.55 -11.10
N ASP A 834 -2.61 -35.44 -10.52
CA ASP A 834 -1.36 -35.19 -11.22
C ASP A 834 -0.24 -36.07 -10.64
N HIS A 835 0.59 -36.63 -11.51
CA HIS A 835 1.65 -37.56 -11.11
C HIS A 835 2.91 -36.85 -10.58
N VAL A 836 3.08 -35.55 -10.82
CA VAL A 836 4.28 -34.81 -10.40
C VAL A 836 4.05 -34.18 -9.04
N ALA A 837 4.89 -34.57 -8.08
CA ALA A 837 4.91 -33.96 -6.76
C ALA A 837 5.29 -32.47 -6.85
N PRO A 838 4.57 -31.57 -6.14
CA PRO A 838 4.88 -30.16 -6.15
C PRO A 838 6.20 -29.85 -5.43
N PRO A 839 7.02 -28.90 -5.92
CA PRO A 839 8.26 -28.51 -5.26
C PRO A 839 8.04 -27.83 -3.89
N THR A 840 9.07 -27.89 -3.04
CA THR A 840 9.04 -27.44 -1.64
C THR A 840 10.02 -26.30 -1.32
N HIS A 841 10.53 -25.61 -2.35
CA HIS A 841 11.52 -24.53 -2.23
C HIS A 841 10.95 -23.18 -2.69
N ALA A 842 9.66 -22.99 -2.50
CA ALA A 842 8.98 -21.77 -2.85
C ALA A 842 9.41 -20.62 -1.91
N VAL A 843 9.54 -19.41 -2.44
CA VAL A 843 9.84 -18.23 -1.61
C VAL A 843 8.54 -17.75 -0.99
N ALA A 844 8.51 -17.56 0.33
CA ALA A 844 7.36 -16.96 1.01
C ALA A 844 7.20 -15.49 0.60
N PRO A 845 5.97 -15.01 0.31
CA PRO A 845 5.75 -13.65 -0.18
C PRO A 845 6.20 -12.58 0.81
N ASP A 846 6.00 -12.81 2.10
CA ASP A 846 6.36 -11.97 3.24
C ASP A 846 6.66 -12.84 4.47
N ASP A 847 6.82 -12.21 5.65
CA ASP A 847 7.18 -12.90 6.90
C ASP A 847 5.95 -13.41 7.69
N SER A 848 4.74 -13.37 7.11
CA SER A 848 3.52 -13.87 7.76
C SER A 848 3.40 -15.39 7.66
N ILE A 849 2.85 -15.99 8.72
CA ILE A 849 2.40 -17.38 8.69
C ILE A 849 0.94 -17.38 8.29
N GLY A 850 0.61 -18.16 7.26
CA GLY A 850 -0.73 -18.29 6.75
C GLY A 850 -1.64 -19.14 7.63
N GLU A 851 -2.92 -19.15 7.26
CA GLU A 851 -3.91 -20.06 7.78
C GLU A 851 -3.42 -21.51 7.78
N TYR A 852 -3.89 -22.29 8.75
CA TYR A 852 -3.45 -23.66 9.00
C TYR A 852 -1.95 -23.81 9.34
N GLY A 853 -1.26 -22.71 9.64
CA GLY A 853 0.18 -22.71 9.94
C GLY A 853 1.05 -22.85 8.69
N PHE A 854 0.50 -22.54 7.51
CA PHE A 854 1.22 -22.67 6.24
C PHE A 854 2.26 -21.55 6.09
N ASP A 855 3.51 -21.89 5.81
CA ASP A 855 4.63 -20.95 5.75
C ASP A 855 4.94 -20.42 4.33
N PHE A 856 4.11 -20.80 3.35
CA PHE A 856 4.26 -20.42 1.92
C PHE A 856 5.56 -20.88 1.25
N THR A 857 6.24 -21.88 1.82
CA THR A 857 7.50 -22.40 1.26
C THR A 857 7.33 -23.56 0.27
N ARG A 858 6.10 -23.99 -0.02
CA ARG A 858 5.80 -25.01 -1.05
C ARG A 858 4.74 -24.55 -2.05
N PHE A 859 4.79 -25.13 -3.24
CA PHE A 859 3.80 -24.91 -4.30
C PHE A 859 2.60 -25.84 -4.14
N GLY A 860 1.53 -25.58 -4.92
CA GLY A 860 0.48 -26.55 -5.19
C GLY A 860 0.77 -27.38 -6.43
N LEU A 861 -0.19 -28.20 -6.87
CA LEU A 861 -0.04 -29.16 -7.97
C LEU A 861 0.11 -28.47 -9.33
N ARG A 862 0.58 -29.22 -10.33
CA ARG A 862 0.70 -28.70 -11.70
C ARG A 862 -0.68 -28.37 -12.28
N VAL A 863 -0.73 -27.26 -13.00
CA VAL A 863 -1.91 -26.83 -13.77
C VAL A 863 -1.57 -26.70 -15.25
N PRO A 864 -2.51 -26.94 -16.17
CA PRO A 864 -2.27 -26.79 -17.60
C PRO A 864 -1.88 -25.35 -17.90
N THR A 865 -0.78 -25.13 -18.61
CA THR A 865 -0.42 -23.80 -19.10
C THR A 865 0.13 -23.87 -20.52
N VAL A 866 -0.45 -23.08 -21.42
CA VAL A 866 -0.08 -22.99 -22.84
C VAL A 866 0.23 -21.54 -23.19
N LEU A 867 1.39 -21.32 -23.80
CA LEU A 867 1.87 -20.00 -24.22
C LEU A 867 1.76 -19.88 -25.75
N VAL A 868 1.07 -18.86 -26.22
CA VAL A 868 0.66 -18.71 -27.62
C VAL A 868 1.09 -17.34 -28.15
N SER A 869 1.96 -17.35 -29.14
CA SER A 869 2.44 -16.15 -29.85
C SER A 869 3.04 -16.58 -31.18
N PRO A 870 2.93 -15.79 -32.26
CA PRO A 870 3.59 -16.14 -33.52
C PRO A 870 5.12 -16.09 -33.41
N LEU A 871 5.68 -15.56 -32.32
CA LEU A 871 7.12 -15.57 -32.02
C LEU A 871 7.61 -16.84 -31.31
N ILE A 872 6.73 -17.84 -31.11
CA ILE A 872 7.06 -19.11 -30.45
C ILE A 872 7.18 -20.22 -31.52
N PRO A 873 8.24 -21.06 -31.51
CA PRO A 873 8.34 -22.23 -32.38
C PRO A 873 7.27 -23.29 -32.06
N ALA A 874 6.81 -24.03 -33.07
CA ALA A 874 5.85 -25.10 -32.87
C ALA A 874 6.46 -26.25 -32.06
N GLY A 875 5.65 -26.89 -31.21
CA GLY A 875 6.07 -28.04 -30.42
C GLY A 875 7.03 -27.70 -29.28
N THR A 876 7.07 -26.44 -28.83
CA THR A 876 7.93 -26.02 -27.73
C THR A 876 7.43 -26.62 -26.41
N VAL A 877 8.34 -27.18 -25.62
CA VAL A 877 8.10 -27.51 -24.20
C VAL A 877 8.91 -26.52 -23.40
N PHE A 878 8.25 -25.66 -22.63
CA PHE A 878 8.88 -24.57 -21.89
C PHE A 878 8.91 -24.85 -20.39
N ARG A 879 10.06 -24.65 -19.77
CA ARG A 879 10.31 -24.86 -18.33
C ARG A 879 11.22 -23.74 -17.82
N ALA A 880 11.15 -23.46 -16.53
CA ALA A 880 12.25 -22.80 -15.85
C ALA A 880 13.51 -23.70 -15.85
N SER A 881 14.68 -23.13 -15.58
CA SER A 881 15.92 -23.91 -15.43
C SER A 881 15.77 -24.97 -14.33
N GLU A 882 16.32 -26.17 -14.52
CA GLU A 882 16.16 -27.29 -13.58
C GLU A 882 16.66 -27.02 -12.16
N GLU A 883 17.60 -26.10 -11.98
CA GLU A 883 18.17 -25.71 -10.68
C GLU A 883 17.46 -24.49 -10.03
N GLY A 884 16.49 -23.89 -10.71
CA GLY A 884 15.83 -22.65 -10.29
C GLY A 884 14.39 -22.86 -9.80
N THR A 885 13.79 -21.79 -9.28
CA THR A 885 12.37 -21.74 -8.92
C THR A 885 11.51 -22.13 -10.14
N PRO A 886 10.52 -23.03 -9.99
CA PRO A 886 9.66 -23.44 -11.09
C PRO A 886 8.73 -22.30 -11.53
N LEU A 887 8.01 -22.52 -12.64
CA LEU A 887 6.95 -21.61 -13.07
C LEU A 887 5.74 -21.78 -12.14
N ASP A 888 5.14 -20.67 -11.73
CA ASP A 888 3.85 -20.62 -11.02
C ASP A 888 3.08 -19.36 -11.45
N HIS A 889 1.93 -19.07 -10.84
CA HIS A 889 1.12 -17.90 -11.21
C HIS A 889 1.86 -16.57 -11.14
N THR A 890 2.85 -16.46 -10.24
CA THR A 890 3.66 -15.25 -10.12
C THR A 890 4.69 -15.08 -11.26
N SER A 891 4.89 -16.11 -12.08
CA SER A 891 5.64 -16.02 -13.33
C SER A 891 4.93 -15.15 -14.39
N ILE A 892 3.59 -15.01 -14.29
CA ILE A 892 2.84 -14.01 -15.06
C ILE A 892 3.31 -12.62 -14.64
N LEU A 893 3.32 -12.35 -13.33
CA LEU A 893 3.68 -11.06 -12.76
C LEU A 893 5.12 -10.67 -13.09
N SER A 894 6.08 -11.57 -12.85
CA SER A 894 7.49 -11.41 -13.22
C SER A 894 7.67 -11.09 -14.72
N THR A 895 6.83 -11.65 -15.59
CA THR A 895 6.83 -11.34 -17.02
C THR A 895 6.37 -9.92 -17.32
N LEU A 896 5.27 -9.46 -16.68
CA LEU A 896 4.76 -8.09 -16.84
C LEU A 896 5.76 -7.08 -16.26
N GLU A 897 6.36 -7.40 -15.11
CA GLU A 897 7.41 -6.61 -14.45
C GLU A 897 8.65 -6.46 -15.32
N ARG A 898 9.16 -7.57 -15.89
CA ARG A 898 10.27 -7.52 -16.83
C ARG A 898 9.90 -6.71 -18.06
N ARG A 899 8.73 -6.97 -18.65
CA ARG A 899 8.29 -6.35 -19.91
C ARG A 899 8.21 -4.83 -19.81
N TRP A 900 7.63 -4.31 -18.73
CA TRP A 900 7.37 -2.88 -18.60
C TRP A 900 8.16 -2.19 -17.49
N GLY A 901 9.12 -2.88 -16.88
CA GLY A 901 9.99 -2.33 -15.85
C GLY A 901 9.26 -2.01 -14.54
N LEU A 902 8.27 -2.83 -14.18
CA LEU A 902 7.52 -2.70 -12.92
C LEU A 902 8.33 -3.29 -11.75
N PRO A 903 8.18 -2.78 -10.52
CA PRO A 903 8.75 -3.40 -9.35
C PRO A 903 7.91 -4.63 -8.94
N PRO A 904 8.54 -5.67 -8.38
CA PRO A 904 7.81 -6.80 -7.83
C PRO A 904 6.85 -6.37 -6.71
N LEU A 905 5.77 -7.11 -6.53
CA LEU A 905 4.78 -6.90 -5.48
C LEU A 905 5.25 -7.48 -4.15
N THR A 906 5.90 -8.65 -4.16
CA THR A 906 6.35 -9.35 -2.95
C THR A 906 7.74 -9.98 -3.14
N ARG A 907 8.18 -10.85 -2.20
CA ARG A 907 9.37 -11.68 -2.43
C ARG A 907 9.09 -12.84 -3.41
N ARG A 908 7.81 -13.21 -3.60
CA ARG A 908 7.40 -14.38 -4.38
C ARG A 908 7.63 -14.16 -5.88
N ASP A 909 7.04 -13.11 -6.42
CA ASP A 909 7.20 -12.72 -7.83
C ASP A 909 8.63 -12.22 -8.13
N ALA A 910 9.28 -11.55 -7.17
CA ALA A 910 10.69 -11.18 -7.29
C ALA A 910 11.63 -12.39 -7.53
N ALA A 911 11.28 -13.55 -6.98
CA ALA A 911 12.02 -14.80 -7.16
C ALA A 911 11.51 -15.62 -8.36
N ALA A 912 10.33 -15.31 -8.90
CA ALA A 912 9.70 -16.10 -9.94
C ALA A 912 10.38 -15.88 -11.31
N PRO A 913 10.60 -16.95 -12.08
CA PRO A 913 11.10 -16.83 -13.45
C PRO A 913 10.08 -16.14 -14.36
N HIS A 914 10.54 -15.29 -15.28
CA HIS A 914 9.70 -14.75 -16.35
C HIS A 914 9.70 -15.67 -17.59
N ILE A 915 8.65 -15.62 -18.40
CA ILE A 915 8.49 -16.53 -19.55
C ILE A 915 9.06 -15.99 -20.87
N GLY A 916 9.71 -14.82 -20.86
CA GLY A 916 10.21 -14.16 -22.07
C GLY A 916 11.11 -15.03 -22.97
N GLY A 917 11.86 -15.97 -22.38
CA GLY A 917 12.71 -16.90 -23.12
C GLY A 917 11.98 -17.83 -24.09
N VAL A 918 10.66 -17.97 -23.99
CA VAL A 918 9.85 -18.77 -24.94
C VAL A 918 9.76 -18.12 -26.34
N LEU A 919 9.95 -16.79 -26.41
CA LEU A 919 9.79 -15.99 -27.63
C LEU A 919 11.07 -16.02 -28.49
N SER A 920 11.45 -17.21 -28.96
CA SER A 920 12.77 -17.45 -29.57
C SER A 920 12.86 -17.21 -31.07
N LEU A 921 11.74 -16.94 -31.77
CA LEU A 921 11.78 -16.64 -33.21
C LEU A 921 12.00 -15.16 -33.47
N ASP A 922 12.84 -14.82 -34.46
CA ASP A 922 13.04 -13.43 -34.89
C ASP A 922 11.87 -12.85 -35.68
N THR A 923 11.19 -13.71 -36.46
CA THR A 923 10.08 -13.34 -37.33
C THR A 923 8.78 -14.02 -36.88
N PRO A 924 7.67 -13.29 -36.75
CA PRO A 924 6.36 -13.87 -36.46
C PRO A 924 5.95 -14.91 -37.52
N ARG A 925 5.57 -16.10 -37.06
CA ARG A 925 4.96 -17.15 -37.86
C ARG A 925 3.60 -16.75 -38.42
N THR A 926 3.30 -17.27 -39.61
CA THR A 926 2.05 -17.00 -40.32
C THR A 926 1.11 -18.19 -40.40
N ASP A 927 1.55 -19.40 -40.01
CA ASP A 927 0.72 -20.60 -40.01
C ASP A 927 -0.35 -20.55 -38.91
N ASP A 928 -1.44 -21.30 -39.08
CA ASP A 928 -2.54 -21.39 -38.12
C ASP A 928 -2.68 -22.84 -37.64
N PRO A 929 -2.14 -23.18 -36.44
CA PRO A 929 -2.25 -24.53 -35.90
C PRO A 929 -3.68 -25.01 -35.64
N LEU A 930 -4.66 -24.09 -35.57
CA LEU A 930 -6.08 -24.42 -35.38
C LEU A 930 -6.90 -24.29 -36.67
N ALA A 931 -6.26 -24.15 -37.84
CA ALA A 931 -6.98 -24.13 -39.10
C ALA A 931 -7.79 -25.42 -39.29
N GLY A 932 -9.12 -25.28 -39.48
CA GLY A 932 -10.03 -26.42 -39.63
C GLY A 932 -10.38 -27.15 -38.33
N ILE A 933 -9.80 -26.77 -37.18
CA ILE A 933 -10.15 -27.32 -35.87
C ILE A 933 -11.46 -26.67 -35.38
N ALA A 934 -12.37 -27.51 -34.88
CA ALA A 934 -13.59 -27.11 -34.22
C ALA A 934 -13.54 -27.54 -32.75
N ALA A 935 -14.08 -26.71 -31.86
CA ALA A 935 -14.29 -27.12 -30.48
C ALA A 935 -15.35 -28.25 -30.43
N PRO A 936 -15.19 -29.23 -29.53
CA PRO A 936 -16.16 -30.30 -29.36
C PRO A 936 -17.56 -29.74 -29.10
N GLN A 937 -18.59 -30.44 -29.57
CA GLN A 937 -19.99 -30.09 -29.33
C GLN A 937 -20.64 -31.18 -28.50
N THR A 938 -21.26 -30.76 -27.40
CA THR A 938 -21.88 -31.65 -26.41
C THR A 938 -23.36 -31.28 -26.25
N SER A 939 -24.21 -32.28 -25.98
CA SER A 939 -25.63 -32.07 -25.70
C SER A 939 -25.98 -32.21 -24.21
N GLY A 940 -25.01 -32.55 -23.37
CA GLY A 940 -25.18 -32.75 -21.94
C GLY A 940 -25.61 -31.48 -21.21
N LYS A 941 -26.49 -31.63 -20.22
CA LYS A 941 -26.88 -30.54 -19.32
C LYS A 941 -26.48 -30.88 -17.90
N HIS A 942 -25.75 -29.98 -17.25
CA HIS A 942 -25.39 -30.16 -15.86
C HIS A 942 -26.64 -30.05 -14.95
N PRO A 943 -26.88 -30.98 -14.00
CA PRO A 943 -28.06 -30.94 -13.12
C PRO A 943 -28.14 -29.65 -12.29
N ALA A 944 -26.99 -29.08 -11.92
CA ALA A 944 -26.91 -27.84 -11.16
C ALA A 944 -26.99 -26.56 -12.03
N ALA A 945 -27.25 -26.63 -13.34
CA ALA A 945 -27.27 -25.44 -14.22
C ALA A 945 -28.25 -24.33 -13.81
N ARG A 946 -29.22 -24.61 -12.93
CA ARG A 946 -30.16 -23.62 -12.39
C ARG A 946 -29.76 -23.07 -11.02
N GLN A 947 -28.74 -23.64 -10.39
CA GLN A 947 -28.21 -23.24 -9.09
C GLN A 947 -27.04 -22.29 -9.30
N PRO A 948 -26.85 -21.29 -8.41
CA PRO A 948 -25.69 -20.43 -8.52
C PRO A 948 -24.41 -21.21 -8.21
N SER A 949 -23.38 -21.04 -9.02
CA SER A 949 -22.06 -21.61 -8.71
C SER A 949 -21.44 -20.97 -7.47
N HIS A 950 -20.37 -21.56 -6.95
CA HIS A 950 -19.61 -21.00 -5.82
C HIS A 950 -19.11 -19.58 -6.15
N LEU A 951 -18.42 -19.39 -7.28
CA LEU A 951 -17.96 -18.06 -7.68
C LEU A 951 -19.07 -17.06 -8.01
N GLU A 952 -20.24 -17.49 -8.49
CA GLU A 952 -21.39 -16.60 -8.60
C GLU A 952 -21.87 -16.15 -7.21
N GLN A 953 -21.79 -17.01 -6.19
CA GLN A 953 -22.12 -16.65 -4.82
C GLN A 953 -21.07 -15.73 -4.20
N VAL A 954 -19.77 -15.96 -4.46
CA VAL A 954 -18.68 -15.06 -4.07
C VAL A 954 -18.89 -13.68 -4.68
N LEU A 955 -19.16 -13.61 -5.99
CA LEU A 955 -19.41 -12.33 -6.67
C LEU A 955 -20.65 -11.62 -6.10
N ALA A 956 -21.72 -12.37 -5.82
CA ALA A 956 -22.91 -11.80 -5.17
C ALA A 956 -22.62 -11.27 -3.75
N GLU A 957 -21.68 -11.87 -3.03
CA GLU A 957 -21.23 -11.39 -1.72
C GLU A 957 -20.44 -10.08 -1.86
N LEU A 958 -19.46 -10.06 -2.75
CA LEU A 958 -18.62 -8.88 -3.01
C LEU A 958 -19.46 -7.67 -3.42
N VAL A 959 -20.38 -7.84 -4.38
CA VAL A 959 -21.25 -6.74 -4.84
C VAL A 959 -22.30 -6.34 -3.79
N SER A 960 -22.59 -7.19 -2.81
CA SER A 960 -23.47 -6.82 -1.69
C SER A 960 -22.80 -5.80 -0.76
N GLY A 961 -21.47 -5.86 -0.63
CA GLY A 961 -20.66 -4.94 0.17
C GLY A 961 -20.41 -3.57 -0.47
N LEU A 962 -20.79 -3.38 -1.74
CA LEU A 962 -20.61 -2.09 -2.44
C LEU A 962 -21.51 -1.00 -1.87
N ASP A 963 -20.94 0.21 -1.77
CA ASP A 963 -21.61 1.42 -1.25
C ASP A 963 -22.69 1.90 -2.22
N VAL A 964 -23.91 1.42 -2.01
CA VAL A 964 -25.10 1.81 -2.76
C VAL A 964 -26.23 2.05 -1.76
N PRO A 965 -26.80 3.26 -1.73
CA PRO A 965 -27.96 3.55 -0.90
C PRO A 965 -29.14 2.65 -1.32
N ASP A 966 -29.81 2.04 -0.35
CA ASP A 966 -31.17 1.54 -0.59
C ASP A 966 -32.15 2.73 -0.74
N GLY A 967 -33.39 2.44 -1.16
CA GLY A 967 -34.42 3.47 -1.36
C GLY A 967 -34.80 4.27 -0.10
N GLU A 968 -34.24 3.92 1.07
CA GLU A 968 -34.42 4.59 2.36
C GLU A 968 -33.10 5.14 2.94
N GLY A 969 -31.98 5.04 2.21
CA GLY A 969 -30.66 5.54 2.62
C GLY A 969 -29.80 4.57 3.46
N GLY A 970 -30.19 3.30 3.58
CA GLY A 970 -29.45 2.21 4.23
C GLY A 970 -28.62 1.32 3.27
N ARG A 971 -28.02 0.23 3.78
CA ARG A 971 -27.35 -0.81 2.96
C ARG A 971 -28.32 -1.98 2.72
N GLU A 972 -28.54 -2.37 1.46
CA GLU A 972 -29.39 -3.52 1.12
C GLU A 972 -28.77 -4.84 1.63
N PRO A 973 -29.38 -5.55 2.61
CA PRO A 973 -28.87 -6.84 3.08
C PRO A 973 -28.95 -7.88 1.95
N ARG A 974 -27.94 -8.75 1.86
CA ARG A 974 -27.88 -9.79 0.82
C ARG A 974 -29.12 -10.71 0.90
N PRO A 975 -29.93 -10.82 -0.18
CA PRO A 975 -31.08 -11.70 -0.18
C PRO A 975 -30.65 -13.17 -0.27
N SER A 976 -31.54 -14.10 0.12
CA SER A 976 -31.32 -15.53 -0.13
C SER A 976 -31.42 -15.82 -1.63
N LEU A 977 -30.28 -16.05 -2.28
CA LEU A 977 -30.19 -16.27 -3.73
C LEU A 977 -30.21 -17.77 -4.06
N ARG A 978 -31.41 -18.35 -4.15
CA ARG A 978 -31.59 -19.81 -4.36
C ARG A 978 -31.52 -20.29 -5.83
N SER A 979 -31.33 -19.40 -6.80
CA SER A 979 -31.22 -19.77 -8.22
C SER A 979 -30.20 -18.90 -8.96
N ALA A 980 -29.52 -19.46 -9.97
CA ALA A 980 -28.54 -18.75 -10.81
C ALA A 980 -29.14 -17.47 -11.41
N ARG A 981 -30.37 -17.54 -11.93
CA ARG A 981 -31.07 -16.37 -12.49
C ARG A 981 -31.34 -15.27 -11.46
N ALA A 982 -31.64 -15.63 -10.22
CA ALA A 982 -31.80 -14.64 -9.15
C ALA A 982 -30.44 -14.02 -8.79
N CYS A 983 -29.41 -14.86 -8.68
CA CYS A 983 -28.04 -14.44 -8.37
C CYS A 983 -27.49 -13.45 -9.41
N ARG A 984 -27.50 -13.82 -10.70
CA ARG A 984 -27.04 -12.97 -11.81
C ARG A 984 -27.80 -11.64 -11.89
N ARG A 985 -29.12 -11.64 -11.65
CA ARG A 985 -29.91 -10.39 -11.60
C ARG A 985 -29.53 -9.50 -10.43
N TYR A 986 -29.30 -10.09 -9.26
CA TYR A 986 -28.85 -9.36 -8.09
C TYR A 986 -27.50 -8.69 -8.35
N ILE A 987 -26.51 -9.46 -8.83
CA ILE A 987 -25.18 -8.96 -9.18
C ILE A 987 -25.28 -7.79 -10.16
N LYS A 988 -26.01 -7.99 -11.26
CA LYS A 988 -26.21 -6.96 -12.28
C LYS A 988 -26.82 -5.69 -11.69
N ARG A 989 -27.95 -5.81 -10.98
CA ARG A 989 -28.68 -4.66 -10.41
C ARG A 989 -27.82 -3.90 -9.40
N ARG A 990 -27.14 -4.61 -8.48
CA ARG A 990 -26.28 -3.98 -7.47
C ARG A 990 -25.11 -3.26 -8.11
N THR A 991 -24.49 -3.89 -9.11
CA THR A 991 -23.38 -3.28 -9.87
C THR A 991 -23.83 -2.03 -10.62
N GLU A 992 -24.95 -2.08 -11.34
CA GLU A 992 -25.48 -0.93 -12.09
C GLU A 992 -25.80 0.24 -11.15
N ALA A 993 -26.42 -0.03 -10.01
CA ALA A 993 -26.71 0.99 -9.01
C ALA A 993 -25.44 1.60 -8.40
N TRP A 994 -24.41 0.78 -8.17
CA TRP A 994 -23.12 1.26 -7.69
C TRP A 994 -22.40 2.12 -8.70
N LYS A 995 -22.39 1.73 -9.99
CA LYS A 995 -21.81 2.53 -11.07
C LYS A 995 -22.51 3.88 -11.19
N ALA A 996 -23.84 3.90 -11.19
CA ALA A 996 -24.62 5.13 -11.22
C ALA A 996 -24.31 6.05 -10.03
N ALA A 997 -24.25 5.49 -8.82
CA ALA A 997 -23.92 6.25 -7.61
C ALA A 997 -22.47 6.82 -7.61
N ARG A 998 -21.57 6.26 -8.42
CA ARG A 998 -20.20 6.79 -8.63
C ARG A 998 -20.14 7.90 -9.68
N GLU A 999 -20.99 7.86 -10.69
CA GLU A 999 -21.04 8.90 -11.74
C GLU A 999 -21.70 10.20 -11.26
N ASP A 1000 -22.59 10.11 -10.26
CA ASP A 1000 -23.25 11.26 -9.62
C ASP A 1000 -22.37 11.97 -8.56
N ARG A 1001 -21.18 11.43 -8.25
CA ARG A 1001 -20.18 12.00 -7.31
C ARG A 1001 -19.02 12.62 -8.07
#